data_AF-A0A6P7S6E6-F1
#
_entry.id   AF-A0A6P7S6E6-F1
#
_cell.length_a   1.000
_cell.length_b   1.000
_cell.length_c   1.000
_cell.angle_alpha   90.00
_cell.angle_beta   90.00
_cell.angle_gamma   90.00
#
_symmetry.space_group_name_H-M   'P 1'
#
loop_
_entity.id
_entity.type
_entity.pdbx_description
1 polymer ?
#
loop_
_entity_poly.entity_id
_entity_poly.type
_entity_poly.pdbx_seq_one_letter_code
_entity_poly.pdbx_strand_id
1 'polypeptide(L)'
;MTSVRNRFEKGNVEEGPTIEVPTDDEKPSSMFLHFAMNCSLHGLKNAFSESSKRPQKVIWLLLLMTCVAAALFQILDRILYFYQYPVSVLLDVNYNDSLLFPTITICNQNKFRATEAYKLGIYRMIENVNKAENRSIAFSSEFIQQAEALNISERDLRQRISHTKEDMIIDCHWSSERCGPENFTTIFTDEGVCYGFNTDASNPVKVASSGIENGLQLTLNVEQYEYMSGGQKSVGLKVLFHNPHDVPTIKNLGLASATGTNSFFGLQVVEVIGLPKPRGMCENRKLNLFPKYSRSSCEAECVTYALVETCGCRLSYMPEVNDSVPLCSLVSFITCYIPQRDKFYSFRLNCDCPLPCNMLLFDPSISYTAHSENKVSKLIMDPRMADVKQKLINAKEVKHRMDSRSVSEFRNMLLNLNASNVAFRTVMLEKLEMTIKINLAILQNISKKMEKVYASKLFLINYQKYLIDKNFERPWEAIAERTFHHVSFDFYNYVYTLENMFLKLDEFINSSGNQRASEMLIHSIKMTINSKLNMIEKAEDNFTQYYESLKSGVGIFRYRYFNVPRSHNFYAVPKRLLTSRLNQSKTNYSIKFNNTVTSLKECLYIFSDMLDTRDSGFNLTKFTKVSNKFTQTSKTFNSIKSIFNSFTTKYALGIIKSKAAKLQTSMNNIRKIINDMNNSLTSLQIEQKHINLTSSQNVFAVSSDIIKYLTNTSVTKISLAAILHSPNHVLNMINLEIFMEELRERSSLLHHSWTKLNESVALLWQYIIQDRDSYAYYEYANYTKFSLPLENVTADLQDKYAGYREGSNMAKLFGTIDRDYFFWHKTVKEYVTKFKERNTINDLFVSENILEIAFFYKQLSYEIITDQVAYGFFSLLCDTGGALGLLLGSSILTIFELADFAIGFSFQKLLAKLLMKKRVDNL
;
A
#
# COMPACT_ATOMS: atom_id res chain seq x y z
N MET A 1 -26.24 -95.97 -87.69
CA MET A 1 -27.44 -96.72 -87.27
C MET A 1 -28.64 -95.97 -87.83
N THR A 2 -29.40 -96.45 -88.82
CA THR A 2 -30.43 -97.53 -88.72
C THR A 2 -31.44 -97.22 -87.59
N SER A 3 -32.76 -97.21 -87.80
CA SER A 3 -33.55 -97.82 -88.88
C SER A 3 -34.99 -97.28 -88.93
N VAL A 4 -35.58 -97.21 -90.14
CA VAL A 4 -36.88 -97.83 -90.56
C VAL A 4 -38.18 -97.43 -89.82
N ARG A 5 -39.41 -97.37 -90.41
CA ARG A 5 -40.00 -97.24 -91.79
C ARG A 5 -41.53 -97.51 -91.61
N ASN A 6 -42.35 -97.27 -92.66
CA ASN A 6 -43.71 -97.84 -92.88
C ASN A 6 -44.83 -97.22 -92.01
N ARG A 7 -46.08 -96.98 -92.46
CA ARG A 7 -46.89 -97.23 -93.70
C ARG A 7 -48.10 -96.24 -93.67
N PHE A 8 -48.98 -96.01 -94.68
CA PHE A 8 -49.20 -96.54 -96.03
C PHE A 8 -50.03 -95.53 -96.89
N GLU A 9 -50.00 -95.67 -98.23
CA GLU A 9 -51.11 -95.69 -99.23
C GLU A 9 -52.50 -95.05 -98.94
N LYS A 10 -53.23 -94.38 -99.86
CA LYS A 10 -53.19 -94.09 -101.34
C LYS A 10 -53.73 -92.65 -101.55
N GLY A 11 -53.56 -91.93 -102.67
CA GLY A 11 -52.91 -92.17 -103.96
C GLY A 11 -53.63 -91.42 -105.10
N ASN A 12 -52.92 -90.61 -105.88
CA ASN A 12 -53.21 -90.25 -107.30
C ASN A 12 -52.05 -89.42 -107.89
N VAL A 13 -51.86 -89.54 -109.20
CA VAL A 13 -50.85 -88.94 -110.11
C VAL A 13 -51.65 -88.04 -111.09
N GLU A 14 -51.22 -86.94 -111.73
CA GLU A 14 -49.97 -86.34 -112.26
C GLU A 14 -50.12 -84.79 -112.10
N GLU A 15 -49.17 -83.85 -112.20
CA GLU A 15 -48.17 -83.51 -113.25
C GLU A 15 -46.97 -82.71 -112.66
N GLY A 16 -45.93 -82.49 -113.48
CA GLY A 16 -44.69 -81.75 -113.15
C GLY A 16 -44.66 -80.26 -113.54
N PRO A 17 -43.49 -79.59 -113.44
CA PRO A 17 -43.36 -78.42 -112.55
C PRO A 17 -43.08 -77.07 -113.24
N THR A 18 -43.28 -75.97 -112.50
CA THR A 18 -42.73 -74.64 -112.82
C THR A 18 -41.93 -74.08 -111.64
N ILE A 19 -40.68 -73.67 -111.92
CA ILE A 19 -39.83 -72.90 -111.02
C ILE A 19 -39.85 -71.47 -111.54
N GLU A 20 -40.41 -70.53 -110.78
CA GLU A 20 -40.40 -69.11 -111.14
C GLU A 20 -39.10 -68.43 -110.66
N VAL A 21 -38.51 -67.63 -111.53
CA VAL A 21 -37.32 -66.83 -111.26
C VAL A 21 -37.75 -65.44 -110.79
N PRO A 22 -37.23 -64.90 -109.67
CA PRO A 22 -37.56 -63.55 -109.24
C PRO A 22 -36.99 -62.49 -110.20
N THR A 23 -37.80 -61.52 -110.59
CA THR A 23 -37.39 -60.39 -111.43
C THR A 23 -36.85 -59.22 -110.61
N ASP A 24 -35.67 -58.71 -110.97
CA ASP A 24 -35.15 -57.42 -110.48
C ASP A 24 -36.03 -56.25 -110.96
N ASP A 25 -36.70 -55.51 -110.07
CA ASP A 25 -37.01 -54.07 -110.26
C ASP A 25 -37.61 -53.34 -109.02
N GLU A 26 -37.07 -53.57 -107.80
CA GLU A 26 -37.45 -52.73 -106.65
C GLU A 26 -36.70 -51.38 -106.65
N LYS A 27 -37.37 -50.33 -107.15
CA LYS A 27 -36.91 -48.95 -106.98
C LYS A 27 -36.78 -48.60 -105.49
N PRO A 28 -35.75 -47.86 -105.05
CA PRO A 28 -35.53 -47.54 -103.62
C PRO A 28 -36.68 -46.76 -102.94
N SER A 29 -37.64 -46.24 -103.70
CA SER A 29 -38.88 -45.67 -103.17
C SER A 29 -39.88 -46.70 -102.62
N SER A 30 -39.89 -47.95 -103.13
CA SER A 30 -40.81 -48.99 -102.65
C SER A 30 -40.43 -49.47 -101.24
N MET A 31 -39.13 -49.72 -101.00
CA MET A 31 -38.63 -50.18 -99.71
C MET A 31 -38.89 -49.17 -98.58
N PHE A 32 -38.69 -47.87 -98.84
CA PHE A 32 -39.01 -46.82 -97.87
C PHE A 32 -40.53 -46.71 -97.62
N LEU A 33 -41.36 -46.89 -98.65
CA LEU A 33 -42.82 -46.90 -98.49
C LEU A 33 -43.28 -48.10 -97.65
N HIS A 34 -42.73 -49.30 -97.92
CA HIS A 34 -42.99 -50.51 -97.14
C HIS A 34 -42.60 -50.33 -95.66
N PHE A 35 -41.41 -49.77 -95.40
CA PHE A 35 -40.99 -49.39 -94.06
C PHE A 35 -41.97 -48.39 -93.42
N ALA A 36 -42.33 -47.31 -94.11
CA ALA A 36 -43.25 -46.30 -93.60
C ALA A 36 -44.66 -46.83 -93.31
N MET A 37 -45.12 -47.89 -93.98
CA MET A 37 -46.42 -48.53 -93.72
C MET A 37 -46.44 -49.44 -92.49
N ASN A 38 -45.28 -50.03 -92.14
CA ASN A 38 -45.14 -51.10 -91.16
C ASN A 38 -44.35 -50.70 -89.91
N CYS A 39 -43.60 -49.60 -89.94
CA CYS A 39 -42.88 -49.07 -88.79
C CYS A 39 -43.83 -48.58 -87.69
N SER A 40 -43.44 -48.81 -86.44
CA SER A 40 -44.15 -48.39 -85.23
C SER A 40 -44.11 -46.87 -84.95
N LEU A 41 -43.37 -46.08 -85.75
CA LEU A 41 -43.41 -44.61 -85.67
C LEU A 41 -44.80 -44.05 -86.00
N HIS A 42 -45.44 -43.47 -84.99
CA HIS A 42 -46.77 -42.87 -85.13
C HIS A 42 -46.77 -41.72 -86.15
N GLY A 43 -47.81 -41.66 -86.98
CA GLY A 43 -47.96 -40.66 -88.03
C GLY A 43 -47.17 -40.92 -89.31
N LEU A 44 -46.09 -41.74 -89.29
CA LEU A 44 -45.27 -42.03 -90.48
C LEU A 44 -46.09 -42.68 -91.60
N LYS A 45 -46.89 -43.71 -91.26
CA LYS A 45 -47.86 -44.35 -92.15
C LYS A 45 -48.84 -43.36 -92.78
N ASN A 46 -49.35 -42.41 -92.01
CA ASN A 46 -50.35 -41.44 -92.47
C ASN A 46 -49.73 -40.33 -93.34
N ALA A 47 -48.46 -39.98 -93.11
CA ALA A 47 -47.73 -39.04 -93.94
C ALA A 47 -47.43 -39.62 -95.35
N PHE A 48 -47.14 -40.91 -95.44
CA PHE A 48 -46.69 -41.54 -96.69
C PHE A 48 -47.74 -42.42 -97.42
N SER A 49 -48.84 -42.84 -96.78
CA SER A 49 -49.86 -43.75 -97.35
C SER A 49 -50.38 -43.34 -98.72
N GLU A 50 -50.43 -44.27 -99.68
CA GLU A 50 -50.91 -44.00 -101.05
C GLU A 50 -52.38 -43.56 -101.11
N SER A 51 -53.22 -43.99 -100.15
CA SER A 51 -54.66 -43.69 -100.12
C SER A 51 -55.02 -42.30 -99.59
N SER A 52 -54.07 -41.56 -99.00
CA SER A 52 -54.33 -40.26 -98.36
C SER A 52 -54.23 -39.07 -99.32
N LYS A 53 -55.12 -38.08 -99.18
CA LYS A 53 -55.13 -36.88 -100.05
C LYS A 53 -53.95 -35.95 -99.73
N ARG A 54 -53.42 -35.23 -100.74
CA ARG A 54 -52.26 -34.32 -100.58
C ARG A 54 -52.28 -33.39 -99.34
N PRO A 55 -53.36 -32.63 -99.02
CA PRO A 55 -53.37 -31.78 -97.83
C PRO A 55 -53.29 -32.57 -96.51
N GLN A 56 -53.88 -33.77 -96.46
CA GLN A 56 -53.82 -34.66 -95.30
C GLN A 56 -52.39 -35.15 -95.04
N LYS A 57 -51.64 -35.48 -96.11
CA LYS A 57 -50.21 -35.82 -96.01
C LYS A 57 -49.37 -34.67 -95.46
N VAL A 58 -49.62 -33.44 -95.94
CA VAL A 58 -48.92 -32.24 -95.44
C VAL A 58 -49.20 -32.00 -93.95
N ILE A 59 -50.45 -32.14 -93.49
CA ILE A 59 -50.81 -32.00 -92.08
C ILE A 59 -50.09 -33.04 -91.22
N TRP A 60 -50.13 -34.33 -91.61
CA TRP A 60 -49.42 -35.38 -90.86
C TRP A 60 -47.90 -35.21 -90.85
N LEU A 61 -47.31 -34.72 -91.95
CA LEU A 61 -45.88 -34.44 -92.03
C LEU A 61 -45.50 -33.25 -91.12
N LEU A 62 -46.29 -32.17 -91.08
CA LEU A 62 -46.07 -31.04 -90.17
C LEU A 62 -46.22 -31.42 -88.70
N LEU A 63 -47.23 -32.24 -88.36
CA LEU A 63 -47.39 -32.78 -87.02
C LEU A 63 -46.20 -33.67 -86.62
N LEU A 64 -45.78 -34.59 -87.50
CA LEU A 64 -44.63 -35.46 -87.26
C LEU A 64 -43.34 -34.65 -87.06
N MET A 65 -43.07 -33.65 -87.91
CA MET A 65 -41.92 -32.76 -87.76
C MET A 65 -41.96 -31.96 -86.44
N THR A 66 -43.14 -31.53 -86.00
CA THR A 66 -43.32 -30.82 -84.72
C THR A 66 -43.07 -31.74 -83.53
N CYS A 67 -43.60 -32.98 -83.56
CA CYS A 67 -43.33 -33.98 -82.53
C CYS A 67 -41.85 -34.41 -82.47
N VAL A 68 -41.19 -34.56 -83.63
CA VAL A 68 -39.74 -34.84 -83.70
C VAL A 68 -38.94 -33.67 -83.12
N ALA A 69 -39.26 -32.42 -83.46
CA ALA A 69 -38.58 -31.25 -82.92
C ALA A 69 -38.77 -31.12 -81.40
N ALA A 70 -39.99 -31.37 -80.88
CA ALA A 70 -40.28 -31.36 -79.45
C ALA A 70 -39.55 -32.49 -78.71
N ALA A 71 -39.49 -33.70 -79.28
CA ALA A 71 -38.77 -34.83 -78.70
C ALA A 71 -37.26 -34.55 -78.65
N LEU A 72 -36.68 -34.06 -79.75
CA LEU A 72 -35.27 -33.67 -79.79
C LEU A 72 -34.96 -32.54 -78.79
N PHE A 73 -35.84 -31.55 -78.64
CA PHE A 73 -35.68 -30.50 -77.63
C PHE A 73 -35.69 -31.06 -76.20
N GLN A 74 -36.66 -31.91 -75.84
CA GLN A 74 -36.72 -32.54 -74.52
C GLN A 74 -35.49 -33.43 -74.25
N ILE A 75 -35.07 -34.22 -75.24
CA ILE A 75 -33.89 -35.09 -75.11
C ILE A 75 -32.62 -34.23 -74.93
N LEU A 76 -32.44 -33.17 -75.73
CA LEU A 76 -31.30 -32.26 -75.60
C LEU A 76 -31.30 -31.55 -74.25
N ASP A 77 -32.44 -31.07 -73.77
CA ASP A 77 -32.59 -30.46 -72.45
C ASP A 77 -32.21 -31.42 -71.32
N ARG A 78 -32.67 -32.69 -71.36
CA ARG A 78 -32.30 -33.72 -70.38
C ARG A 78 -30.82 -34.14 -70.48
N ILE A 79 -30.24 -34.18 -71.68
CA ILE A 79 -28.80 -34.41 -71.89
C ILE A 79 -27.98 -33.25 -71.30
N LEU A 80 -28.37 -32.00 -71.55
CA LEU A 80 -27.71 -30.82 -70.99
C LEU A 80 -27.82 -30.81 -69.46
N TYR A 81 -28.98 -31.16 -68.90
CA TYR A 81 -29.18 -31.31 -67.45
C TYR A 81 -28.32 -32.43 -66.87
N PHE A 82 -28.14 -33.56 -67.56
CA PHE A 82 -27.21 -34.62 -67.14
C PHE A 82 -25.76 -34.14 -67.08
N TYR A 83 -25.31 -33.33 -68.05
CA TYR A 83 -23.97 -32.74 -68.06
C TYR A 83 -23.79 -31.54 -67.11
N GLN A 84 -24.85 -31.05 -66.48
CA GLN A 84 -24.77 -30.13 -65.33
C GLN A 84 -24.43 -30.86 -64.01
N TYR A 85 -24.35 -32.20 -64.03
CA TYR A 85 -24.00 -33.04 -62.88
C TYR A 85 -24.81 -32.77 -61.58
N PRO A 86 -26.15 -32.71 -61.63
CA PRO A 86 -26.96 -32.37 -60.47
C PRO A 86 -26.79 -33.36 -59.31
N VAL A 87 -26.70 -32.82 -58.10
CA VAL A 87 -26.52 -33.51 -56.82
C VAL A 87 -27.70 -33.16 -55.91
N SER A 88 -28.11 -34.11 -55.07
CA SER A 88 -29.13 -33.97 -54.05
C SER A 88 -28.55 -34.40 -52.71
N VAL A 89 -28.85 -33.67 -51.64
CA VAL A 89 -28.38 -33.99 -50.29
C VAL A 89 -29.41 -34.86 -49.58
N LEU A 90 -28.97 -36.00 -49.04
CA LEU A 90 -29.73 -36.81 -48.09
C LEU A 90 -29.29 -36.44 -46.66
N LEU A 91 -30.25 -36.27 -45.76
CA LEU A 91 -30.03 -35.98 -44.34
C LEU A 91 -30.70 -37.09 -43.52
N ASP A 92 -29.88 -37.92 -42.88
CA ASP A 92 -30.31 -39.01 -42.00
C ASP A 92 -29.91 -38.71 -40.55
N VAL A 93 -30.79 -38.98 -39.58
CA VAL A 93 -30.50 -38.82 -38.15
C VAL A 93 -30.53 -40.18 -37.47
N ASN A 94 -29.35 -40.69 -37.13
CA ASN A 94 -29.19 -42.02 -36.55
C ASN A 94 -28.97 -41.93 -35.03
N TYR A 95 -29.89 -42.52 -34.27
CA TYR A 95 -29.78 -42.66 -32.82
C TYR A 95 -28.92 -43.87 -32.46
N ASN A 96 -28.04 -43.72 -31.47
CA ASN A 96 -27.00 -44.68 -31.15
C ASN A 96 -26.90 -44.90 -29.63
N ASP A 97 -26.74 -46.14 -29.16
CA ASP A 97 -26.60 -46.45 -27.72
C ASP A 97 -25.34 -45.84 -27.09
N SER A 98 -24.32 -45.56 -27.91
CA SER A 98 -23.15 -44.80 -27.49
C SER A 98 -22.56 -43.97 -28.63
N LEU A 99 -21.97 -42.83 -28.28
CA LEU A 99 -21.23 -41.97 -29.19
C LEU A 99 -19.76 -41.85 -28.75
N LEU A 100 -18.88 -41.68 -29.73
CA LEU A 100 -17.48 -41.29 -29.50
C LEU A 100 -17.45 -39.89 -28.90
N PHE A 101 -16.77 -39.69 -27.77
CA PHE A 101 -16.51 -38.33 -27.28
C PHE A 101 -15.38 -37.70 -28.13
N PRO A 102 -15.42 -36.39 -28.46
CA PRO A 102 -14.33 -35.78 -29.23
C PRO A 102 -13.03 -35.72 -28.42
N THR A 103 -11.93 -35.42 -29.10
CA THR A 103 -10.78 -34.80 -28.44
C THR A 103 -11.14 -33.35 -28.12
N ILE A 104 -10.95 -32.94 -26.87
CA ILE A 104 -11.17 -31.56 -26.42
C ILE A 104 -9.83 -30.93 -26.09
N THR A 105 -9.35 -30.05 -26.97
CA THR A 105 -8.10 -29.32 -26.76
C THR A 105 -8.38 -27.93 -26.20
N ILE A 106 -7.87 -27.65 -25.00
CA ILE A 106 -8.04 -26.41 -24.24
C ILE A 106 -6.71 -25.65 -24.21
N CYS A 107 -6.73 -24.38 -24.61
CA CYS A 107 -5.57 -23.49 -24.64
C CYS A 107 -5.83 -22.22 -23.83
N ASN A 108 -4.83 -21.77 -23.06
CA ASN A 108 -4.86 -20.45 -22.45
C ASN A 108 -4.67 -19.36 -23.52
N GLN A 109 -5.46 -18.29 -23.50
CA GLN A 109 -5.21 -17.08 -24.31
C GLN A 109 -4.08 -16.22 -23.73
N ASN A 110 -3.13 -16.81 -23.01
CA ASN A 110 -1.84 -16.23 -22.70
C ASN A 110 -0.77 -17.30 -22.93
N LYS A 111 0.25 -16.95 -23.72
CA LYS A 111 1.26 -17.90 -24.19
C LYS A 111 2.32 -18.20 -23.13
N PHE A 112 2.56 -17.25 -22.23
CA PHE A 112 3.71 -17.23 -21.32
C PHE A 112 3.36 -16.59 -19.98
N ARG A 113 3.72 -17.25 -18.87
CA ARG A 113 3.56 -16.74 -17.51
C ARG A 113 4.63 -15.68 -17.18
N ALA A 114 4.19 -14.55 -16.66
CA ALA A 114 5.02 -13.44 -16.20
C ALA A 114 6.10 -13.88 -15.18
N THR A 115 5.75 -14.76 -14.24
CA THR A 115 6.69 -15.22 -13.19
C THR A 115 7.81 -16.10 -13.72
N GLU A 116 7.52 -17.05 -14.60
CA GLU A 116 8.54 -17.92 -15.20
C GLU A 116 9.43 -17.14 -16.19
N ALA A 117 8.85 -16.24 -16.98
CA ALA A 117 9.62 -15.33 -17.84
C ALA A 117 10.54 -14.38 -17.03
N TYR A 118 10.14 -14.00 -15.81
CA TYR A 118 10.99 -13.24 -14.89
C TYR A 118 12.14 -14.07 -14.32
N LYS A 119 11.88 -15.31 -13.87
CA LYS A 119 12.92 -16.22 -13.34
C LYS A 119 14.02 -16.52 -14.35
N LEU A 120 13.65 -16.68 -15.64
CA LEU A 120 14.60 -16.89 -16.73
C LEU A 120 15.26 -15.59 -17.25
N GLY A 121 14.93 -14.43 -16.69
CA GLY A 121 15.49 -13.13 -17.12
C GLY A 121 14.98 -12.59 -18.46
N ILE A 122 14.03 -13.28 -19.11
CA ILE A 122 13.53 -12.99 -20.47
C ILE A 122 12.25 -12.15 -20.51
N TYR A 123 11.73 -11.70 -19.36
CA TYR A 123 10.46 -10.96 -19.30
C TYR A 123 10.36 -9.83 -20.35
N ARG A 124 11.39 -8.99 -20.47
CA ARG A 124 11.43 -7.87 -21.44
C ARG A 124 11.52 -8.34 -22.89
N MET A 125 12.24 -9.43 -23.13
CA MET A 125 12.35 -10.05 -24.44
C MET A 125 10.99 -10.58 -24.90
N ILE A 126 10.27 -11.31 -24.04
CA ILE A 126 8.90 -11.78 -24.32
C ILE A 126 7.92 -10.60 -24.46
N GLU A 127 8.03 -9.55 -23.64
CA GLU A 127 7.22 -8.33 -23.78
C GLU A 127 7.41 -7.66 -25.15
N ASN A 128 8.63 -7.69 -25.69
CA ASN A 128 8.95 -7.13 -27.00
C ASN A 128 8.56 -8.07 -28.15
N VAL A 129 8.68 -9.39 -28.00
CA VAL A 129 8.10 -10.38 -28.92
C VAL A 129 6.59 -10.19 -29.03
N ASN A 130 5.89 -10.05 -27.91
CA ASN A 130 4.46 -9.77 -27.85
C ASN A 130 4.09 -8.45 -28.58
N LYS A 131 4.87 -7.38 -28.41
CA LYS A 131 4.67 -6.13 -29.17
C LYS A 131 4.95 -6.30 -30.66
N ALA A 132 5.96 -7.08 -31.02
CA ALA A 132 6.29 -7.43 -32.39
C ALA A 132 5.22 -8.32 -33.05
N GLU A 133 4.45 -9.09 -32.29
CA GLU A 133 3.29 -9.81 -32.83
C GLU A 133 2.22 -8.87 -33.42
N ASN A 134 2.20 -7.58 -33.03
CA ASN A 134 1.25 -6.57 -33.51
C ASN A 134 1.87 -5.52 -34.47
N ARG A 135 3.20 -5.49 -34.65
CA ARG A 135 3.94 -4.59 -35.56
C ARG A 135 5.25 -5.24 -35.97
N SER A 136 5.60 -5.22 -37.26
CA SER A 136 6.90 -5.68 -37.76
C SER A 136 8.05 -4.81 -37.19
N ILE A 137 8.64 -5.27 -36.09
CA ILE A 137 9.73 -4.60 -35.36
C ILE A 137 11.01 -5.42 -35.54
N ALA A 138 12.11 -4.76 -35.91
CA ALA A 138 13.43 -5.38 -35.85
C ALA A 138 13.87 -5.53 -34.39
N PHE A 139 14.24 -6.75 -33.98
CA PHE A 139 14.78 -7.01 -32.65
C PHE A 139 16.20 -6.42 -32.52
N SER A 140 16.53 -5.85 -31.35
CA SER A 140 17.89 -5.34 -31.11
C SER A 140 18.90 -6.48 -30.98
N SER A 141 20.17 -6.17 -31.26
CA SER A 141 21.29 -7.10 -31.11
C SER A 141 21.41 -7.68 -29.70
N GLU A 142 21.10 -6.89 -28.66
CA GLU A 142 21.09 -7.33 -27.26
C GLU A 142 20.07 -8.47 -27.01
N PHE A 143 18.88 -8.43 -27.64
CA PHE A 143 17.90 -9.51 -27.50
C PHE A 143 18.35 -10.78 -28.24
N ILE A 144 19.05 -10.65 -29.36
CA ILE A 144 19.59 -11.79 -30.11
C ILE A 144 20.69 -12.47 -29.29
N GLN A 145 21.62 -11.70 -28.71
CA GLN A 145 22.65 -12.22 -27.81
C GLN A 145 22.06 -12.89 -26.55
N GLN A 146 20.98 -12.34 -25.99
CA GLN A 146 20.28 -12.98 -24.88
C GLN A 146 19.62 -14.31 -25.29
N ALA A 147 19.04 -14.39 -26.49
CA ALA A 147 18.47 -15.62 -27.04
C ALA A 147 19.54 -16.69 -27.32
N GLU A 148 20.69 -16.29 -27.86
CA GLU A 148 21.86 -17.16 -28.09
C GLU A 148 22.40 -17.73 -26.78
N ALA A 149 22.58 -16.87 -25.76
CA ALA A 149 23.12 -17.27 -24.45
C ALA A 149 22.25 -18.27 -23.69
N LEU A 150 20.94 -18.33 -23.96
CA LEU A 150 20.02 -19.30 -23.36
C LEU A 150 20.11 -20.69 -23.98
N ASN A 151 20.60 -20.80 -25.23
CA ASN A 151 20.77 -22.04 -26.00
C ASN A 151 19.63 -23.07 -25.81
N ILE A 152 18.39 -22.62 -26.01
CA ILE A 152 17.17 -23.39 -25.76
C ILE A 152 16.32 -23.48 -27.04
N SER A 153 15.67 -24.63 -27.26
CA SER A 153 14.72 -24.79 -28.36
C SER A 153 13.44 -23.98 -28.09
N GLU A 154 12.73 -23.60 -29.16
CA GLU A 154 11.44 -22.91 -29.04
C GLU A 154 10.41 -23.74 -28.26
N ARG A 155 10.45 -25.07 -28.43
CA ARG A 155 9.60 -26.04 -27.71
C ARG A 155 9.88 -26.06 -26.21
N ASP A 156 11.14 -26.24 -25.82
CA ASP A 156 11.53 -26.33 -24.40
C ASP A 156 11.28 -25.03 -23.67
N LEU A 157 11.48 -23.89 -24.35
CA LEU A 157 11.14 -22.59 -23.79
C LEU A 157 9.65 -22.48 -23.53
N ARG A 158 8.81 -22.77 -24.53
CA ARG A 158 7.34 -22.75 -24.36
C ARG A 158 6.90 -23.64 -23.22
N GLN A 159 7.39 -24.88 -23.16
CA GLN A 159 7.00 -25.85 -22.13
C GLN A 159 7.39 -25.41 -20.71
N ARG A 160 8.49 -24.65 -20.54
CA ARG A 160 8.91 -24.12 -19.24
C ARG A 160 8.07 -22.93 -18.78
N ILE A 161 7.74 -22.01 -19.68
CA ILE A 161 7.11 -20.73 -19.31
C ILE A 161 5.61 -20.64 -19.63
N SER A 162 5.01 -21.62 -20.29
CA SER A 162 3.55 -21.69 -20.48
C SER A 162 2.82 -21.87 -19.14
N HIS A 163 1.50 -21.67 -19.16
CA HIS A 163 0.63 -22.17 -18.10
C HIS A 163 0.72 -23.69 -18.00
N THR A 164 0.49 -24.23 -16.80
CA THR A 164 0.44 -25.68 -16.57
C THR A 164 -1.00 -26.14 -16.37
N LYS A 165 -1.30 -27.40 -16.67
CA LYS A 165 -2.63 -27.98 -16.41
C LYS A 165 -2.91 -28.12 -14.91
N GLU A 166 -1.88 -28.29 -14.10
CA GLU A 166 -1.92 -28.34 -12.64
C GLU A 166 -2.27 -26.98 -12.02
N ASP A 167 -1.86 -25.88 -12.65
CA ASP A 167 -2.21 -24.51 -12.22
C ASP A 167 -3.59 -24.07 -12.75
N MET A 168 -3.96 -24.56 -13.93
CA MET A 168 -5.21 -24.20 -14.62
C MET A 168 -6.43 -25.01 -14.16
N ILE A 169 -6.30 -26.30 -13.83
CA ILE A 169 -7.44 -27.17 -13.50
C ILE A 169 -7.61 -27.23 -11.98
N ILE A 170 -8.61 -26.51 -11.45
CA ILE A 170 -8.95 -26.51 -10.02
C ILE A 170 -9.79 -27.74 -9.67
N ASP A 171 -10.77 -28.04 -10.52
CA ASP A 171 -11.76 -29.10 -10.32
C ASP A 171 -12.11 -29.74 -11.67
N CYS A 172 -12.33 -31.06 -11.67
CA CYS A 172 -12.59 -31.84 -12.88
C CYS A 172 -13.54 -32.99 -12.55
N HIS A 173 -14.62 -33.11 -13.30
CA HIS A 173 -15.52 -34.25 -13.26
C HIS A 173 -15.76 -34.80 -14.67
N TRP A 174 -15.66 -36.12 -14.83
CA TRP A 174 -15.95 -36.84 -16.07
C TRP A 174 -17.03 -37.88 -15.77
N SER A 175 -18.17 -37.80 -16.46
CA SER A 175 -19.31 -38.71 -16.24
C SER A 175 -19.73 -38.80 -14.74
N SER A 176 -19.70 -37.67 -14.04
CA SER A 176 -19.92 -37.51 -12.59
C SER A 176 -18.88 -38.16 -11.66
N GLU A 177 -17.85 -38.82 -12.18
CA GLU A 177 -16.67 -39.23 -11.41
C GLU A 177 -15.62 -38.12 -11.39
N ARG A 178 -14.75 -38.10 -10.37
CA ARG A 178 -13.69 -37.10 -10.24
C ARG A 178 -12.52 -37.42 -11.16
N CYS A 179 -12.12 -36.46 -11.99
CA CYS A 179 -10.90 -36.50 -12.79
C CYS A 179 -9.86 -35.48 -12.27
N GLY A 180 -8.70 -35.44 -12.92
CA GLY A 180 -7.63 -34.49 -12.59
C GLY A 180 -6.75 -34.13 -13.79
N PRO A 181 -5.72 -33.29 -13.59
CA PRO A 181 -4.78 -32.89 -14.64
C PRO A 181 -4.10 -34.08 -15.32
N GLU A 182 -3.91 -35.20 -14.62
CA GLU A 182 -3.37 -36.46 -15.16
C GLU A 182 -4.14 -37.00 -16.37
N ASN A 183 -5.45 -36.74 -16.47
CA ASN A 183 -6.27 -37.17 -17.61
C ASN A 183 -6.08 -36.31 -18.88
N PHE A 184 -5.27 -35.25 -18.82
CA PHE A 184 -5.01 -34.34 -19.93
C PHE A 184 -3.58 -34.50 -20.46
N THR A 185 -3.42 -34.67 -21.76
CA THR A 185 -2.11 -34.73 -22.42
C THR A 185 -1.68 -33.36 -22.92
N THR A 186 -0.41 -33.02 -22.81
CA THR A 186 0.16 -31.77 -23.36
C THR A 186 0.25 -31.85 -24.88
N ILE A 187 -0.38 -30.91 -25.58
CA ILE A 187 -0.35 -30.76 -27.04
C ILE A 187 0.34 -29.45 -27.38
N PHE A 188 1.27 -29.46 -28.33
CA PHE A 188 1.81 -28.24 -28.94
C PHE A 188 0.93 -27.85 -30.14
N THR A 189 0.47 -26.60 -30.19
CA THR A 189 -0.50 -26.08 -31.17
C THR A 189 0.00 -24.77 -31.79
N ASP A 190 -0.74 -24.24 -32.77
CA ASP A 190 -0.50 -22.93 -33.37
C ASP A 190 -0.75 -21.73 -32.44
N GLU A 191 -1.31 -21.93 -31.24
CA GLU A 191 -1.39 -20.93 -30.16
C GLU A 191 -0.30 -21.10 -29.07
N GLY A 192 0.28 -22.30 -28.91
CA GLY A 192 1.24 -22.60 -27.85
C GLY A 192 1.03 -24.00 -27.26
N VAL A 193 1.42 -24.21 -26.00
CA VAL A 193 1.14 -25.48 -25.31
C VAL A 193 -0.28 -25.45 -24.73
N CYS A 194 -0.99 -26.55 -24.94
CA CYS A 194 -2.39 -26.73 -24.64
C CYS A 194 -2.63 -28.12 -24.06
N TYR A 195 -3.85 -28.38 -23.61
CA TYR A 195 -4.20 -29.60 -22.89
C TYR A 195 -5.38 -30.29 -23.54
N GLY A 196 -5.13 -31.49 -24.06
CA GLY A 196 -6.12 -32.34 -24.72
C GLY A 196 -6.68 -33.40 -23.77
N PHE A 197 -8.00 -33.43 -23.63
CA PHE A 197 -8.73 -34.58 -23.09
C PHE A 197 -9.09 -35.54 -24.22
N ASN A 198 -9.05 -36.84 -23.95
CA ASN A 198 -9.40 -37.91 -24.90
C ASN A 198 -8.62 -37.83 -26.24
N THR A 199 -7.29 -37.94 -26.14
CA THR A 199 -6.34 -37.78 -27.27
C THR A 199 -5.80 -39.09 -27.83
N ASP A 200 -5.94 -40.21 -27.11
CA ASP A 200 -5.53 -41.52 -27.62
C ASP A 200 -6.55 -42.05 -28.65
N ALA A 201 -6.18 -41.96 -29.92
CA ALA A 201 -6.97 -42.48 -31.03
C ALA A 201 -7.12 -44.02 -31.03
N SER A 202 -6.28 -44.73 -30.27
CA SER A 202 -6.29 -46.20 -30.18
C SER A 202 -7.39 -46.72 -29.26
N ASN A 203 -7.68 -45.98 -28.18
CA ASN A 203 -8.71 -46.30 -27.20
C ASN A 203 -9.53 -45.05 -26.80
N PRO A 204 -10.30 -44.46 -27.74
CA PRO A 204 -11.00 -43.21 -27.51
C PRO A 204 -12.27 -43.44 -26.67
N VAL A 205 -12.50 -42.52 -25.73
CA VAL A 205 -13.60 -42.57 -24.76
C VAL A 205 -14.96 -42.41 -25.45
N LYS A 206 -15.95 -43.16 -24.96
CA LYS A 206 -17.35 -43.12 -25.43
C LYS A 206 -18.31 -42.70 -24.31
N VAL A 207 -19.43 -42.14 -24.70
CA VAL A 207 -20.52 -41.70 -23.80
C VAL A 207 -21.80 -42.48 -24.14
N ALA A 208 -22.46 -43.00 -23.11
CA ALA A 208 -23.68 -43.83 -23.21
C ALA A 208 -24.97 -43.13 -22.74
N SER A 209 -24.90 -41.85 -22.38
CA SER A 209 -26.09 -41.02 -22.07
C SER A 209 -25.80 -39.54 -22.37
N SER A 210 -26.80 -38.80 -22.85
CA SER A 210 -26.69 -37.35 -23.09
C SER A 210 -26.80 -36.52 -21.80
N GLY A 211 -26.47 -35.22 -21.87
CA GLY A 211 -26.60 -34.27 -20.75
C GLY A 211 -25.33 -34.05 -19.93
N ILE A 212 -25.35 -32.99 -19.13
CA ILE A 212 -24.17 -32.41 -18.44
C ILE A 212 -23.48 -33.39 -17.49
N GLU A 213 -24.25 -34.20 -16.76
CA GLU A 213 -23.74 -35.19 -15.79
C GLU A 213 -22.92 -36.32 -16.44
N ASN A 214 -23.17 -36.58 -17.72
CA ASN A 214 -22.48 -37.61 -18.52
C ASN A 214 -21.32 -37.05 -19.36
N GLY A 215 -20.98 -35.77 -19.18
CA GLY A 215 -19.94 -35.06 -19.91
C GLY A 215 -18.67 -34.78 -19.11
N LEU A 216 -17.84 -33.88 -19.65
CA LEU A 216 -16.66 -33.34 -18.98
C LEU A 216 -17.00 -31.96 -18.38
N GLN A 217 -16.82 -31.79 -17.08
CA GLN A 217 -17.06 -30.54 -16.35
C GLN A 217 -15.75 -30.08 -15.69
N LEU A 218 -15.38 -28.82 -15.87
CA LEU A 218 -14.12 -28.26 -15.39
C LEU A 218 -14.36 -26.92 -14.67
N THR A 219 -13.70 -26.73 -13.54
CA THR A 219 -13.48 -25.40 -12.95
C THR A 219 -12.03 -25.01 -13.23
N LEU A 220 -11.85 -23.95 -14.02
CA LEU A 220 -10.57 -23.53 -14.55
C LEU A 220 -10.12 -22.18 -13.99
N ASN A 221 -8.85 -22.07 -13.66
CA ASN A 221 -8.14 -20.83 -13.40
C ASN A 221 -7.44 -20.39 -14.69
N VAL A 222 -7.85 -19.26 -15.25
CA VAL A 222 -7.25 -18.67 -16.46
C VAL A 222 -5.93 -17.96 -16.13
N GLU A 223 -5.65 -17.69 -14.86
CA GLU A 223 -4.43 -17.03 -14.40
C GLU A 223 -4.18 -15.65 -15.04
N GLN A 224 -5.21 -14.79 -15.14
CA GLN A 224 -5.07 -13.43 -15.71
C GLN A 224 -3.98 -12.61 -14.98
N TYR A 225 -3.69 -12.91 -13.72
CA TYR A 225 -2.57 -12.32 -12.99
C TYR A 225 -1.20 -12.60 -13.65
N GLU A 226 -0.99 -13.75 -14.30
CA GLU A 226 0.24 -14.11 -15.03
C GLU A 226 0.33 -13.49 -16.44
N TYR A 227 -0.75 -12.90 -16.98
CA TYR A 227 -0.76 -12.39 -18.36
C TYR A 227 0.30 -11.31 -18.59
N MET A 228 1.04 -11.44 -19.70
CA MET A 228 2.06 -10.48 -20.10
C MET A 228 1.53 -9.42 -21.08
N SER A 229 2.07 -8.21 -21.00
CA SER A 229 1.64 -7.08 -21.83
C SER A 229 1.87 -7.31 -23.33
N GLY A 230 0.95 -6.80 -24.15
CA GLY A 230 1.18 -6.50 -25.58
C GLY A 230 0.83 -7.59 -26.61
N GLY A 231 0.60 -8.85 -26.20
CA GLY A 231 0.45 -9.97 -27.15
C GLY A 231 -0.99 -10.40 -27.45
N GLN A 232 -1.90 -10.19 -26.50
CA GLN A 232 -3.26 -10.75 -26.50
C GLN A 232 -4.30 -9.63 -26.39
N LYS A 233 -5.40 -9.73 -27.15
CA LYS A 233 -6.50 -8.73 -27.15
C LYS A 233 -7.70 -9.13 -26.28
N SER A 234 -7.73 -10.39 -25.86
CA SER A 234 -8.83 -11.01 -25.12
C SER A 234 -8.28 -11.84 -23.95
N VAL A 235 -9.16 -12.17 -23.00
CA VAL A 235 -8.84 -12.94 -21.79
C VAL A 235 -9.84 -14.10 -21.72
N GLY A 236 -9.38 -15.26 -21.26
CA GLY A 236 -10.15 -16.50 -21.29
C GLY A 236 -9.36 -17.62 -21.93
N LEU A 237 -10.08 -18.67 -22.33
CA LEU A 237 -9.51 -19.86 -22.96
C LEU A 237 -10.01 -19.98 -24.41
N LYS A 238 -9.30 -20.76 -25.23
CA LYS A 238 -9.81 -21.29 -26.49
C LYS A 238 -10.01 -22.80 -26.37
N VAL A 239 -11.12 -23.30 -26.90
CA VAL A 239 -11.45 -24.73 -26.93
C VAL A 239 -11.70 -25.17 -28.36
N LEU A 240 -11.16 -26.33 -28.75
CA LEU A 240 -11.45 -26.99 -30.03
C LEU A 240 -11.91 -28.42 -29.80
N PHE A 241 -13.00 -28.79 -30.47
CA PHE A 241 -13.49 -30.15 -30.60
C PHE A 241 -13.02 -30.72 -31.93
N HIS A 242 -12.32 -31.85 -31.93
CA HIS A 242 -11.81 -32.46 -33.15
C HIS A 242 -11.72 -33.99 -33.03
N ASN A 243 -11.48 -34.66 -34.15
CA ASN A 243 -11.15 -36.08 -34.17
C ASN A 243 -9.74 -36.29 -33.58
N PRO A 244 -9.47 -37.37 -32.83
CA PRO A 244 -8.13 -37.72 -32.37
C PRO A 244 -7.05 -37.79 -33.46
N HIS A 245 -7.43 -38.05 -34.71
CA HIS A 245 -6.51 -38.09 -35.86
C HIS A 245 -6.24 -36.71 -36.53
N ASP A 246 -6.95 -35.65 -36.14
CA ASP A 246 -6.81 -34.32 -36.75
C ASP A 246 -5.80 -33.44 -36.01
N VAL A 247 -5.03 -32.66 -36.77
CA VAL A 247 -4.13 -31.63 -36.21
C VAL A 247 -4.96 -30.47 -35.62
N PRO A 248 -4.80 -30.13 -34.33
CA PRO A 248 -5.58 -29.07 -33.69
C PRO A 248 -5.08 -27.67 -34.07
N THR A 249 -5.78 -27.00 -34.98
CA THR A 249 -5.49 -25.61 -35.40
C THR A 249 -6.33 -24.61 -34.59
N ILE A 250 -5.98 -24.47 -33.31
CA ILE A 250 -6.69 -23.68 -32.31
C ILE A 250 -6.77 -22.20 -32.68
N LYS A 251 -5.72 -21.66 -33.31
CA LYS A 251 -5.65 -20.24 -33.64
C LYS A 251 -6.83 -19.78 -34.49
N ASN A 252 -7.23 -20.61 -35.46
CA ASN A 252 -8.28 -20.31 -36.42
C ASN A 252 -9.64 -20.92 -36.06
N LEU A 253 -9.66 -22.14 -35.50
CA LEU A 253 -10.91 -22.89 -35.26
C LEU A 253 -11.34 -22.93 -33.78
N GLY A 254 -10.47 -22.49 -32.86
CA GLY A 254 -10.74 -22.53 -31.42
C GLY A 254 -11.77 -21.50 -30.97
N LEU A 255 -12.83 -21.98 -30.32
CA LEU A 255 -13.91 -21.16 -29.76
C LEU A 255 -13.48 -20.53 -28.44
N ALA A 256 -13.69 -19.22 -28.30
CA ALA A 256 -13.31 -18.50 -27.09
C ALA A 256 -14.38 -18.64 -25.99
N SER A 257 -13.94 -18.84 -24.74
CA SER A 257 -14.79 -18.86 -23.55
C SER A 257 -14.25 -17.87 -22.51
N ALA A 258 -15.15 -17.07 -21.93
CA ALA A 258 -14.83 -15.90 -21.12
C ALA A 258 -14.92 -16.18 -19.60
N THR A 259 -13.99 -15.60 -18.83
CA THR A 259 -13.94 -15.71 -17.36
C THR A 259 -15.18 -15.12 -16.68
N GLY A 260 -15.43 -15.55 -15.45
CA GLY A 260 -16.58 -15.13 -14.65
C GLY A 260 -17.91 -15.77 -15.04
N THR A 261 -17.90 -16.70 -16.00
CA THR A 261 -19.11 -17.39 -16.50
C THR A 261 -19.04 -18.91 -16.33
N ASN A 262 -20.22 -19.53 -16.36
CA ASN A 262 -20.41 -20.95 -16.58
C ASN A 262 -20.76 -21.13 -18.07
N SER A 263 -19.85 -21.73 -18.84
CA SER A 263 -19.99 -21.99 -20.27
C SER A 263 -20.44 -23.43 -20.53
N PHE A 264 -21.57 -23.61 -21.21
CA PHE A 264 -22.14 -24.91 -21.53
C PHE A 264 -22.03 -25.18 -23.02
N PHE A 265 -21.25 -26.18 -23.41
CA PHE A 265 -21.05 -26.62 -24.78
C PHE A 265 -21.84 -27.90 -25.04
N GLY A 266 -23.05 -27.73 -25.57
CA GLY A 266 -23.89 -28.83 -26.03
C GLY A 266 -23.47 -29.27 -27.43
N LEU A 267 -22.86 -30.43 -27.54
CA LEU A 267 -22.33 -31.01 -28.78
C LEU A 267 -23.39 -31.80 -29.55
N GLN A 268 -23.23 -31.81 -30.88
CA GLN A 268 -23.90 -32.68 -31.84
C GLN A 268 -22.86 -33.25 -32.81
N VAL A 269 -22.99 -34.52 -33.20
CA VAL A 269 -22.10 -35.16 -34.17
C VAL A 269 -22.71 -35.02 -35.57
N VAL A 270 -21.93 -34.54 -36.54
CA VAL A 270 -22.34 -34.41 -37.93
C VAL A 270 -21.29 -35.08 -38.81
N GLU A 271 -21.69 -36.09 -39.59
CA GLU A 271 -20.84 -36.74 -40.59
C GLU A 271 -21.24 -36.26 -41.98
N VAL A 272 -20.31 -35.66 -42.73
CA VAL A 272 -20.58 -35.22 -44.10
C VAL A 272 -19.83 -36.12 -45.08
N ILE A 273 -20.58 -36.72 -46.00
CA ILE A 273 -20.10 -37.63 -47.04
C ILE A 273 -20.32 -36.97 -48.41
N GLY A 274 -19.26 -36.37 -48.95
CA GLY A 274 -19.30 -35.62 -50.20
C GLY A 274 -18.97 -36.45 -51.44
N LEU A 275 -19.41 -35.97 -52.62
CA LEU A 275 -19.05 -36.58 -53.90
C LEU A 275 -17.78 -36.00 -54.52
N PRO A 276 -16.93 -36.82 -55.17
CA PRO A 276 -15.74 -36.33 -55.87
C PRO A 276 -16.10 -35.64 -57.20
N LYS A 277 -15.11 -34.94 -57.77
CA LYS A 277 -15.21 -34.33 -59.11
C LYS A 277 -15.54 -35.41 -60.17
N PRO A 278 -16.38 -35.12 -61.18
CA PRO A 278 -16.95 -33.81 -61.52
C PRO A 278 -18.27 -33.46 -60.82
N ARG A 279 -18.85 -34.35 -59.99
CA ARG A 279 -20.19 -34.13 -59.40
C ARG A 279 -20.14 -33.28 -58.13
N GLY A 280 -19.11 -33.43 -57.31
CA GLY A 280 -18.83 -32.55 -56.18
C GLY A 280 -17.38 -32.05 -56.21
N MET A 281 -16.91 -31.50 -55.09
CA MET A 281 -15.59 -30.87 -54.98
C MET A 281 -14.66 -31.52 -53.95
N CYS A 282 -15.05 -32.64 -53.35
CA CYS A 282 -14.21 -33.34 -52.38
C CYS A 282 -13.07 -34.12 -53.06
N GLU A 283 -11.97 -34.31 -52.34
CA GLU A 283 -10.79 -35.05 -52.82
C GLU A 283 -9.96 -35.49 -51.60
N ASN A 284 -9.70 -36.80 -51.46
CA ASN A 284 -8.87 -37.35 -50.39
C ASN A 284 -7.44 -37.54 -50.91
N ARG A 285 -6.51 -36.63 -50.56
CA ARG A 285 -5.10 -36.72 -50.98
C ARG A 285 -4.29 -37.60 -50.03
N LYS A 286 -3.29 -38.31 -50.55
CA LYS A 286 -2.29 -38.96 -49.70
C LYS A 286 -1.31 -37.91 -49.18
N LEU A 287 -1.18 -37.81 -47.86
CA LEU A 287 -0.19 -36.98 -47.17
C LEU A 287 1.09 -37.78 -46.92
N ASN A 288 2.22 -37.09 -46.75
CA ASN A 288 3.52 -37.71 -46.47
C ASN A 288 3.82 -37.77 -44.97
N LEU A 289 3.37 -36.78 -44.20
CA LEU A 289 3.67 -36.60 -42.77
C LEU A 289 2.52 -37.06 -41.86
N PHE A 290 1.34 -37.34 -42.43
CA PHE A 290 0.14 -37.73 -41.69
C PHE A 290 -0.51 -38.99 -42.27
N PRO A 291 -1.03 -39.92 -41.43
CA PRO A 291 -1.59 -41.19 -41.88
C PRO A 291 -2.98 -41.07 -42.51
N LYS A 292 -3.76 -40.02 -42.17
CA LYS A 292 -5.11 -39.79 -42.67
C LYS A 292 -5.22 -38.38 -43.23
N TYR A 293 -5.91 -38.25 -44.38
CA TYR A 293 -6.22 -36.94 -44.95
C TYR A 293 -7.29 -36.22 -44.12
N SER A 294 -6.97 -35.00 -43.72
CA SER A 294 -7.95 -33.98 -43.38
C SER A 294 -7.40 -32.62 -43.79
N ARG A 295 -8.28 -31.62 -43.91
CA ARG A 295 -7.90 -30.29 -44.36
C ARG A 295 -6.84 -29.66 -43.44
N SER A 296 -7.01 -29.78 -42.12
CA SER A 296 -6.04 -29.29 -41.13
C SER A 296 -4.66 -29.95 -41.27
N SER A 297 -4.62 -31.27 -41.51
CA SER A 297 -3.37 -32.02 -41.72
C SER A 297 -2.68 -31.63 -43.04
N CYS A 298 -3.44 -31.40 -44.11
CA CYS A 298 -2.92 -30.88 -45.38
C CYS A 298 -2.34 -29.46 -45.23
N GLU A 299 -3.07 -28.54 -44.59
CA GLU A 299 -2.60 -27.18 -44.33
C GLU A 299 -1.33 -27.19 -43.43
N ALA A 300 -1.28 -28.08 -42.43
CA ALA A 300 -0.11 -28.24 -41.57
C ALA A 300 1.12 -28.77 -42.34
N GLU A 301 0.96 -29.80 -43.19
CA GLU A 301 2.03 -30.34 -44.03
C GLU A 301 2.56 -29.28 -45.00
N CYS A 302 1.67 -28.59 -45.71
CA CYS A 302 1.99 -27.52 -46.66
C CYS A 302 2.82 -26.39 -46.02
N VAL A 303 2.39 -25.87 -44.87
CA VAL A 303 3.09 -24.79 -44.15
C VAL A 303 4.40 -25.28 -43.53
N THR A 304 4.48 -26.56 -43.12
CA THR A 304 5.70 -27.14 -42.56
C THR A 304 6.80 -27.19 -43.62
N TYR A 305 6.53 -27.68 -44.83
CA TYR A 305 7.52 -27.70 -45.91
C TYR A 305 8.02 -26.29 -46.26
N ALA A 306 7.10 -25.31 -46.39
CA ALA A 306 7.47 -23.93 -46.69
C ALA A 306 8.33 -23.26 -45.59
N LEU A 307 8.09 -23.58 -44.30
CA LEU A 307 8.93 -23.09 -43.22
C LEU A 307 10.31 -23.75 -43.21
N VAL A 308 10.38 -25.07 -43.46
CA VAL A 308 11.64 -25.81 -43.54
C VAL A 308 12.50 -25.31 -44.72
N GLU A 309 11.89 -25.06 -45.88
CA GLU A 309 12.57 -24.47 -47.04
C GLU A 309 13.08 -23.05 -46.76
N THR A 310 12.31 -22.23 -46.05
CA THR A 310 12.64 -20.81 -45.80
C THR A 310 13.61 -20.60 -44.62
N CYS A 311 13.46 -21.37 -43.54
CA CYS A 311 14.15 -21.15 -42.25
C CYS A 311 15.00 -22.35 -41.79
N GLY A 312 15.00 -23.48 -42.50
CA GLY A 312 15.80 -24.67 -42.16
C GLY A 312 15.36 -25.42 -40.89
N CYS A 313 14.20 -25.09 -40.32
CA CYS A 313 13.70 -25.65 -39.07
C CYS A 313 12.16 -25.69 -39.03
N ARG A 314 11.61 -26.43 -38.07
CA ARG A 314 10.15 -26.53 -37.82
C ARG A 314 9.76 -26.03 -36.43
N LEU A 315 8.51 -25.60 -36.25
CA LEU A 315 7.98 -25.18 -34.94
C LEU A 315 7.52 -26.38 -34.10
N SER A 316 7.33 -26.17 -32.78
CA SER A 316 6.98 -27.23 -31.83
C SER A 316 5.69 -28.00 -32.14
N TYR A 317 4.74 -27.40 -32.86
CA TYR A 317 3.46 -28.03 -33.25
C TYR A 317 3.48 -28.68 -34.64
N MET A 318 4.57 -28.52 -35.40
CA MET A 318 4.68 -29.04 -36.75
C MET A 318 5.18 -30.50 -36.74
N PRO A 319 4.65 -31.35 -37.65
CA PRO A 319 5.04 -32.76 -37.76
C PRO A 319 6.53 -32.93 -38.08
N GLU A 320 7.03 -34.14 -37.84
CA GLU A 320 8.39 -34.52 -38.19
C GLU A 320 8.50 -34.86 -39.67
N VAL A 321 9.44 -34.19 -40.36
CA VAL A 321 9.68 -34.38 -41.81
C VAL A 321 10.71 -35.48 -42.03
N ASN A 322 11.82 -35.44 -41.28
CA ASN A 322 12.85 -36.46 -41.17
C ASN A 322 13.71 -36.17 -39.92
N ASP A 323 14.60 -37.10 -39.56
CA ASP A 323 15.50 -36.96 -38.39
C ASP A 323 16.51 -35.79 -38.52
N SER A 324 16.66 -35.20 -39.70
CA SER A 324 17.64 -34.15 -40.00
C SER A 324 17.09 -32.72 -39.86
N VAL A 325 15.77 -32.53 -39.74
CA VAL A 325 15.14 -31.20 -39.60
C VAL A 325 14.91 -30.88 -38.11
N PRO A 326 15.71 -29.98 -37.52
CA PRO A 326 15.59 -29.66 -36.11
C PRO A 326 14.36 -28.79 -35.81
N LEU A 327 13.96 -28.81 -34.54
CA LEU A 327 13.10 -27.76 -33.98
C LEU A 327 13.82 -26.41 -34.07
N CYS A 328 13.09 -25.34 -34.38
CA CYS A 328 13.67 -24.01 -34.42
C CYS A 328 14.28 -23.62 -33.07
N SER A 329 15.52 -23.12 -33.11
CA SER A 329 16.13 -22.44 -31.97
C SER A 329 15.36 -21.15 -31.67
N LEU A 330 15.49 -20.65 -30.44
CA LEU A 330 14.92 -19.35 -30.06
C LEU A 330 15.41 -18.22 -30.98
N VAL A 331 16.66 -18.29 -31.46
CA VAL A 331 17.23 -17.34 -32.42
C VAL A 331 16.52 -17.44 -33.76
N SER A 332 16.46 -18.63 -34.37
CA SER A 332 15.80 -18.87 -35.66
C SER A 332 14.31 -18.48 -35.65
N PHE A 333 13.62 -18.71 -34.53
CA PHE A 333 12.24 -18.29 -34.32
C PHE A 333 12.10 -16.76 -34.41
N ILE A 334 13.01 -16.02 -33.77
CA ILE A 334 12.98 -14.56 -33.66
C ILE A 334 13.49 -13.86 -34.93
N THR A 335 14.53 -14.39 -35.58
CA THR A 335 15.18 -13.75 -36.73
C THR A 335 14.59 -14.18 -38.08
N CYS A 336 14.04 -15.40 -38.20
CA CYS A 336 13.47 -15.89 -39.46
C CYS A 336 11.94 -15.96 -39.44
N TYR A 337 11.35 -16.65 -38.44
CA TYR A 337 9.90 -16.89 -38.43
C TYR A 337 9.08 -15.65 -38.08
N ILE A 338 9.34 -14.97 -36.94
CA ILE A 338 8.52 -13.80 -36.52
C ILE A 338 8.44 -12.72 -37.62
N PRO A 339 9.54 -12.27 -38.27
CA PRO A 339 9.46 -11.22 -39.29
C PRO A 339 8.69 -11.62 -40.55
N GLN A 340 8.59 -12.92 -40.84
CA GLN A 340 7.89 -13.47 -42.01
C GLN A 340 6.56 -14.16 -41.66
N ARG A 341 6.12 -14.12 -40.39
CA ARG A 341 4.94 -14.85 -39.90
C ARG A 341 3.68 -14.56 -40.71
N ASP A 342 3.47 -13.30 -41.09
CA ASP A 342 2.27 -12.90 -41.83
C ASP A 342 2.31 -13.39 -43.29
N LYS A 343 3.51 -13.55 -43.88
CA LYS A 343 3.73 -14.24 -45.16
C LYS A 343 3.39 -15.74 -45.05
N PHE A 344 3.77 -16.41 -43.96
CA PHE A 344 3.37 -17.81 -43.72
C PHE A 344 1.85 -17.96 -43.49
N TYR A 345 1.19 -16.97 -42.88
CA TYR A 345 -0.27 -16.94 -42.78
C TYR A 345 -0.95 -16.79 -44.15
N SER A 346 -0.48 -15.86 -44.99
CA SER A 346 -0.95 -15.76 -46.38
C SER A 346 -0.64 -17.01 -47.21
N PHE A 347 0.51 -17.66 -46.99
CA PHE A 347 0.87 -18.91 -47.65
C PHE A 347 -0.10 -20.05 -47.29
N ARG A 348 -0.47 -20.19 -46.01
CA ARG A 348 -1.48 -21.17 -45.56
C ARG A 348 -2.80 -21.03 -46.31
N LEU A 349 -3.26 -19.80 -46.56
CA LEU A 349 -4.50 -19.52 -47.29
C LEU A 349 -4.41 -19.91 -48.78
N ASN A 350 -3.20 -20.03 -49.33
CA ASN A 350 -2.94 -20.41 -50.72
C ASN A 350 -2.57 -21.90 -50.88
N CYS A 351 -2.55 -22.69 -49.80
CA CYS A 351 -2.33 -24.14 -49.87
C CYS A 351 -3.53 -24.82 -50.56
N ASP A 352 -3.27 -25.59 -51.62
CA ASP A 352 -4.29 -26.39 -52.30
C ASP A 352 -4.68 -27.62 -51.46
N CYS A 353 -5.61 -27.41 -50.54
CA CYS A 353 -6.13 -28.41 -49.61
C CYS A 353 -7.65 -28.56 -49.79
N PRO A 354 -8.11 -29.42 -50.74
CA PRO A 354 -9.54 -29.68 -50.97
C PRO A 354 -10.22 -30.29 -49.74
N LEU A 355 -11.56 -30.21 -49.69
CA LEU A 355 -12.34 -30.83 -48.62
C LEU A 355 -12.25 -32.37 -48.72
N PRO A 356 -12.13 -33.09 -47.58
CA PRO A 356 -12.18 -34.55 -47.59
C PRO A 356 -13.58 -35.04 -47.99
N CYS A 357 -13.67 -36.23 -48.59
CA CYS A 357 -14.95 -36.83 -49.00
C CYS A 357 -15.72 -37.50 -47.85
N ASN A 358 -15.07 -37.73 -46.72
CA ASN A 358 -15.71 -38.12 -45.47
C ASN A 358 -15.09 -37.26 -44.35
N MET A 359 -15.94 -36.57 -43.60
CA MET A 359 -15.52 -35.68 -42.51
C MET A 359 -16.49 -35.79 -41.34
N LEU A 360 -15.93 -36.02 -40.16
CA LEU A 360 -16.66 -36.05 -38.89
C LEU A 360 -16.47 -34.71 -38.18
N LEU A 361 -17.56 -33.99 -37.96
CA LEU A 361 -17.61 -32.71 -37.27
C LEU A 361 -18.31 -32.86 -35.91
N PHE A 362 -17.88 -32.04 -34.95
CA PHE A 362 -18.51 -31.90 -33.64
C PHE A 362 -19.03 -30.47 -33.53
N ASP A 363 -20.30 -30.27 -33.82
CA ASP A 363 -20.91 -28.94 -33.82
C ASP A 363 -21.35 -28.54 -32.39
N PRO A 364 -20.81 -27.43 -31.82
CA PRO A 364 -21.14 -27.00 -30.48
C PRO A 364 -22.18 -25.87 -30.49
N SER A 365 -23.28 -26.03 -29.77
CA SER A 365 -24.09 -24.88 -29.34
C SER A 365 -23.69 -24.46 -27.93
N ILE A 366 -23.38 -23.17 -27.78
CA ILE A 366 -22.85 -22.60 -26.54
C ILE A 366 -23.95 -21.80 -25.84
N SER A 367 -24.14 -22.04 -24.54
CA SER A 367 -24.91 -21.16 -23.67
C SER A 367 -24.09 -20.76 -22.44
N TYR A 368 -24.46 -19.64 -21.80
CA TYR A 368 -23.69 -19.04 -20.72
C TYR A 368 -24.61 -18.65 -19.57
N THR A 369 -24.14 -18.83 -18.33
CA THR A 369 -24.75 -18.23 -17.14
C THR A 369 -23.69 -17.57 -16.26
N ALA A 370 -24.09 -16.70 -15.34
CA ALA A 370 -23.20 -16.14 -14.33
C ALA A 370 -23.07 -17.08 -13.13
N HIS A 371 -21.92 -17.06 -12.45
CA HIS A 371 -21.76 -17.73 -11.16
C HIS A 371 -22.75 -17.16 -10.13
N SER A 372 -23.34 -18.01 -9.28
CA SER A 372 -24.17 -17.56 -8.15
C SER A 372 -23.31 -17.13 -6.95
N GLU A 373 -23.79 -16.19 -6.13
CA GLU A 373 -23.09 -15.71 -4.93
C GLU A 373 -22.67 -16.84 -3.99
N ASN A 374 -23.53 -17.86 -3.84
CA ASN A 374 -23.24 -19.07 -3.06
C ASN A 374 -22.08 -19.90 -3.65
N LYS A 375 -21.98 -19.99 -4.98
CA LYS A 375 -20.89 -20.70 -5.68
C LYS A 375 -19.59 -19.90 -5.57
N VAL A 376 -19.64 -18.59 -5.77
CA VAL A 376 -18.50 -17.67 -5.60
C VAL A 376 -17.95 -17.78 -4.17
N SER A 377 -18.82 -17.69 -3.16
CA SER A 377 -18.45 -17.83 -1.75
C SER A 377 -17.78 -19.18 -1.44
N LYS A 378 -18.32 -20.28 -1.97
CA LYS A 378 -17.71 -21.62 -1.82
C LYS A 378 -16.33 -21.72 -2.47
N LEU A 379 -16.14 -21.13 -3.65
CA LEU A 379 -14.84 -21.10 -4.33
C LEU A 379 -13.80 -20.29 -3.54
N ILE A 380 -14.17 -19.11 -3.01
CA ILE A 380 -13.28 -18.26 -2.20
C ILE A 380 -12.83 -18.97 -0.91
N MET A 381 -13.69 -19.82 -0.33
CA MET A 381 -13.40 -20.60 0.88
C MET A 381 -12.73 -21.96 0.61
N ASP A 382 -12.56 -22.38 -0.65
CA ASP A 382 -11.97 -23.68 -0.99
C ASP A 382 -10.49 -23.74 -0.57
N PRO A 383 -10.04 -24.75 0.21
CA PRO A 383 -8.63 -24.89 0.59
C PRO A 383 -7.65 -24.91 -0.58
N ARG A 384 -8.08 -25.37 -1.77
CA ARG A 384 -7.28 -25.36 -3.01
C ARG A 384 -6.86 -23.95 -3.43
N MET A 385 -7.62 -22.93 -3.07
CA MET A 385 -7.30 -21.52 -3.38
C MET A 385 -6.12 -20.96 -2.59
N ALA A 386 -5.62 -21.66 -1.55
CA ALA A 386 -4.49 -21.18 -0.75
C ALA A 386 -3.19 -21.04 -1.59
N ASP A 387 -2.94 -21.98 -2.49
CA ASP A 387 -1.79 -21.95 -3.41
C ASP A 387 -1.98 -20.91 -4.53
N VAL A 388 -3.18 -20.84 -5.12
CA VAL A 388 -3.57 -19.81 -6.10
C VAL A 388 -3.35 -18.40 -5.55
N LYS A 389 -3.66 -18.17 -4.26
CA LYS A 389 -3.41 -16.89 -3.59
C LYS A 389 -1.92 -16.54 -3.53
N GLN A 390 -1.05 -17.52 -3.27
CA GLN A 390 0.40 -17.29 -3.24
C GLN A 390 0.96 -17.02 -4.64
N LYS A 391 0.46 -17.73 -5.67
CA LYS A 391 0.79 -17.50 -7.09
C LYS A 391 0.37 -16.10 -7.56
N LEU A 392 -0.88 -15.69 -7.28
CA LEU A 392 -1.40 -14.34 -7.51
C LEU A 392 -0.48 -13.26 -6.91
N ILE A 393 -0.10 -13.41 -5.64
CA ILE A 393 0.80 -12.48 -4.93
C ILE A 393 2.15 -12.37 -5.64
N ASN A 394 2.76 -13.51 -5.99
CA ASN A 394 4.07 -13.56 -6.64
C ASN A 394 4.03 -12.92 -8.03
N ALA A 395 3.00 -13.19 -8.84
CA ALA A 395 2.82 -12.61 -10.17
C ALA A 395 2.60 -11.09 -10.13
N LYS A 396 1.79 -10.59 -9.19
CA LYS A 396 1.56 -9.14 -9.01
C LYS A 396 2.81 -8.42 -8.52
N GLU A 397 3.65 -9.08 -7.71
CA GLU A 397 4.97 -8.57 -7.30
C GLU A 397 5.95 -8.49 -8.49
N VAL A 398 6.04 -9.54 -9.30
CA VAL A 398 6.86 -9.57 -10.53
C VAL A 398 6.43 -8.50 -11.53
N LYS A 399 5.13 -8.38 -11.81
CA LYS A 399 4.60 -7.36 -12.74
C LYS A 399 4.84 -5.94 -12.23
N HIS A 400 4.74 -5.70 -10.92
CA HIS A 400 5.12 -4.41 -10.32
C HIS A 400 6.62 -4.12 -10.49
N ARG A 401 7.51 -5.11 -10.30
CA ARG A 401 8.95 -4.97 -10.54
C ARG A 401 9.33 -4.73 -12.01
N MET A 402 8.46 -5.15 -12.94
CA MET A 402 8.65 -4.93 -14.37
C MET A 402 7.94 -3.69 -14.91
N ASP A 403 7.07 -3.03 -14.14
CA ASP A 403 6.58 -1.70 -14.51
C ASP A 403 7.56 -0.61 -14.04
N SER A 404 8.18 0.08 -14.99
CA SER A 404 9.20 1.11 -14.71
C SER A 404 8.62 2.29 -13.90
N ARG A 405 7.34 2.61 -14.10
CA ARG A 405 6.66 3.67 -13.34
C ARG A 405 6.45 3.24 -11.88
N SER A 406 5.81 2.10 -11.66
CA SER A 406 5.55 1.54 -10.33
C SER A 406 6.82 1.32 -9.51
N VAL A 407 7.91 0.85 -10.14
CA VAL A 407 9.23 0.74 -9.48
C VAL A 407 9.78 2.12 -9.11
N SER A 408 9.73 3.09 -10.01
CA SER A 408 10.25 4.45 -9.76
C SER A 408 9.51 5.14 -8.61
N GLU A 409 8.17 5.10 -8.63
CA GLU A 409 7.32 5.66 -7.57
C GLU A 409 7.66 5.04 -6.19
N PHE A 410 7.72 3.71 -6.10
CA PHE A 410 8.06 3.05 -4.83
C PHE A 410 9.52 3.28 -4.41
N ARG A 411 10.47 3.25 -5.36
CA ARG A 411 11.90 3.53 -5.12
C ARG A 411 12.10 4.92 -4.52
N ASN A 412 11.40 5.93 -5.01
CA ASN A 412 11.49 7.28 -4.46
C ASN A 412 10.98 7.36 -3.01
N MET A 413 9.88 6.66 -2.69
CA MET A 413 9.41 6.54 -1.29
C MET A 413 10.45 5.87 -0.39
N LEU A 414 11.08 4.79 -0.86
CA LEU A 414 12.11 4.07 -0.08
C LEU A 414 13.39 4.90 0.12
N LEU A 415 13.82 5.64 -0.91
CA LEU A 415 14.97 6.55 -0.82
C LEU A 415 14.72 7.70 0.16
N ASN A 416 13.52 8.29 0.13
CA ASN A 416 13.14 9.36 1.04
C ASN A 416 13.03 8.87 2.49
N LEU A 417 12.46 7.67 2.72
CA LEU A 417 12.45 7.02 4.03
C LEU A 417 13.87 6.75 4.56
N ASN A 418 14.80 6.32 3.70
CA ASN A 418 16.19 6.14 4.10
C ASN A 418 16.85 7.48 4.51
N ALA A 419 16.66 8.53 3.70
CA ALA A 419 17.23 9.85 3.97
C ALA A 419 16.70 10.44 5.29
N SER A 420 15.38 10.36 5.53
CA SER A 420 14.78 10.83 6.79
C SER A 420 15.18 9.97 7.98
N ASN A 421 15.30 8.65 7.83
CA ASN A 421 15.80 7.74 8.86
C ASN A 421 17.24 8.10 9.29
N VAL A 422 18.16 8.31 8.33
CA VAL A 422 19.54 8.69 8.64
C VAL A 422 19.59 10.03 9.38
N ALA A 423 18.87 11.04 8.90
CA ALA A 423 18.81 12.35 9.55
C ALA A 423 18.23 12.26 10.98
N PHE A 424 17.11 11.56 11.14
CA PHE A 424 16.42 11.40 12.43
C PHE A 424 17.30 10.64 13.43
N ARG A 425 17.91 9.52 13.01
CA ARG A 425 18.82 8.72 13.84
C ARG A 425 20.01 9.55 14.35
N THR A 426 20.66 10.34 13.48
CA THR A 426 21.79 11.20 13.87
C THR A 426 21.36 12.25 14.91
N VAL A 427 20.20 12.88 14.75
CA VAL A 427 19.72 13.88 15.71
C VAL A 427 19.30 13.23 17.03
N MET A 428 18.58 12.11 16.98
CA MET A 428 18.10 11.36 18.16
C MET A 428 19.21 10.80 19.03
N LEU A 429 20.22 10.17 18.42
CA LEU A 429 21.24 9.45 19.17
C LEU A 429 22.41 10.34 19.59
N GLU A 430 22.89 11.22 18.71
CA GLU A 430 24.11 11.99 18.97
C GLU A 430 23.80 13.38 19.51
N LYS A 431 23.01 14.17 18.76
CA LYS A 431 22.81 15.58 19.07
C LYS A 431 21.96 15.78 20.33
N LEU A 432 20.86 15.04 20.49
CA LEU A 432 20.00 15.16 21.67
C LEU A 432 20.75 14.75 22.96
N GLU A 433 21.54 13.68 22.94
CA GLU A 433 22.31 13.25 24.12
C GLU A 433 23.34 14.32 24.52
N MET A 434 24.03 14.90 23.54
CA MET A 434 24.97 15.99 23.75
C MET A 434 24.28 17.23 24.33
N THR A 435 23.12 17.63 23.79
CA THR A 435 22.33 18.78 24.29
C THR A 435 21.89 18.56 25.74
N ILE A 436 21.42 17.38 26.11
CA ILE A 436 21.03 17.05 27.50
C ILE A 436 22.24 17.16 28.44
N LYS A 437 23.38 16.54 28.08
CA LYS A 437 24.63 16.59 28.86
C LYS A 437 25.12 18.02 29.08
N ILE A 438 25.10 18.87 28.05
CA ILE A 438 25.51 20.27 28.14
C ILE A 438 24.60 21.05 29.12
N ASN A 439 23.28 20.87 29.01
CA ASN A 439 22.32 21.57 29.88
C ASN A 439 22.48 21.18 31.37
N LEU A 440 22.65 19.88 31.65
CA LEU A 440 22.94 19.38 33.01
C LEU A 440 24.22 20.02 33.60
N ALA A 441 25.30 20.08 32.81
CA ALA A 441 26.56 20.70 33.25
C ALA A 441 26.42 22.22 33.53
N ILE A 442 25.64 22.94 32.71
CA ILE A 442 25.36 24.37 32.93
C ILE A 442 24.57 24.57 34.24
N LEU A 443 23.52 23.78 34.49
CA LEU A 443 22.71 23.86 35.71
C LEU A 443 23.53 23.60 36.98
N GLN A 444 24.42 22.59 36.96
CA GLN A 444 25.32 22.30 38.07
C GLN A 444 26.28 23.47 38.35
N ASN A 445 26.83 24.10 37.31
CA ASN A 445 27.72 25.26 37.45
C ASN A 445 26.98 26.49 38.00
N ILE A 446 25.76 26.77 37.51
CA ILE A 446 24.90 27.84 38.03
C ILE A 446 24.59 27.61 39.51
N SER A 447 24.14 26.41 39.88
CA SER A 447 23.83 26.05 41.27
C SER A 447 25.02 26.31 42.19
N LYS A 448 26.20 25.77 41.85
CA LYS A 448 27.45 25.96 42.61
C LYS A 448 27.85 27.43 42.73
N LYS A 449 27.66 28.24 41.68
CA LYS A 449 27.95 29.68 41.70
C LYS A 449 26.96 30.45 42.59
N MET A 450 25.67 30.13 42.53
CA MET A 450 24.64 30.81 43.33
C MET A 450 24.72 30.45 44.82
N GLU A 451 25.01 29.19 45.17
CA GLU A 451 25.25 28.79 46.57
C GLU A 451 26.40 29.57 47.20
N LYS A 452 27.52 29.75 46.48
CA LYS A 452 28.65 30.54 46.96
C LYS A 452 28.26 32.01 47.20
N VAL A 453 27.50 32.61 46.29
CA VAL A 453 27.02 34.01 46.41
C VAL A 453 26.04 34.16 47.58
N TYR A 454 25.07 33.25 47.71
CA TYR A 454 24.11 33.19 48.80
C TYR A 454 24.82 33.05 50.16
N ALA A 455 25.73 32.09 50.30
CA ALA A 455 26.47 31.85 51.54
C ALA A 455 27.29 33.08 51.98
N SER A 456 27.98 33.74 51.03
CA SER A 456 28.72 34.98 51.31
C SER A 456 27.82 36.10 51.83
N LYS A 457 26.63 36.28 51.25
CA LYS A 457 25.68 37.31 51.72
C LYS A 457 25.03 36.93 53.06
N LEU A 458 24.64 35.68 53.23
CA LEU A 458 24.02 35.18 54.47
C LEU A 458 24.99 35.29 55.67
N PHE A 459 26.28 35.01 55.46
CA PHE A 459 27.33 35.23 56.44
C PHE A 459 27.34 36.69 56.93
N LEU A 460 27.34 37.66 56.01
CA LEU A 460 27.32 39.08 56.37
C LEU A 460 26.06 39.49 57.12
N ILE A 461 24.89 39.01 56.71
CA ILE A 461 23.61 39.28 57.40
C ILE A 461 23.63 38.73 58.83
N ASN A 462 24.17 37.52 59.03
CA ASN A 462 24.30 36.93 60.35
C ASN A 462 25.36 37.64 61.21
N TYR A 463 26.44 38.13 60.61
CA TYR A 463 27.45 38.96 61.26
C TYR A 463 26.86 40.29 61.72
N GLN A 464 26.16 41.01 60.84
CA GLN A 464 25.40 42.23 61.16
C GLN A 464 24.41 42.01 62.31
N LYS A 465 23.62 40.94 62.26
CA LYS A 465 22.66 40.55 63.32
C LYS A 465 23.38 40.34 64.66
N TYR A 466 24.48 39.60 64.69
CA TYR A 466 25.26 39.36 65.90
C TYR A 466 25.86 40.65 66.47
N LEU A 467 26.39 41.53 65.60
CA LEU A 467 26.95 42.80 66.02
C LEU A 467 25.88 43.69 66.69
N ILE A 468 24.65 43.77 66.15
CA ILE A 468 23.59 44.56 66.80
C ILE A 468 23.15 43.91 68.13
N ASP A 469 22.91 42.60 68.13
CA ASP A 469 22.50 41.85 69.34
C ASP A 469 23.52 42.01 70.49
N LYS A 470 24.81 41.81 70.21
CA LYS A 470 25.85 41.78 71.25
C LYS A 470 26.46 43.15 71.57
N ASN A 471 26.62 44.03 70.59
CA ASN A 471 27.33 45.30 70.80
C ASN A 471 26.41 46.51 71.00
N PHE A 472 25.09 46.35 70.88
CA PHE A 472 24.12 47.44 71.07
C PHE A 472 22.90 47.01 71.92
N GLU A 473 22.17 45.95 71.56
CA GLU A 473 21.00 45.50 72.36
C GLU A 473 21.42 45.06 73.77
N ARG A 474 22.45 44.21 73.90
CA ARG A 474 22.97 43.78 75.21
C ARG A 474 23.48 44.92 76.11
N PRO A 475 24.26 45.91 75.62
CA PRO A 475 24.53 47.13 76.38
C PRO A 475 23.28 47.89 76.78
N TRP A 476 22.28 48.01 75.90
CA TRP A 476 21.03 48.67 76.27
C TRP A 476 20.29 47.94 77.38
N GLU A 477 20.20 46.60 77.32
CA GLU A 477 19.64 45.77 78.40
C GLU A 477 20.39 46.00 79.72
N ALA A 478 21.72 45.97 79.69
CA ALA A 478 22.56 46.17 80.88
C ALA A 478 22.46 47.58 81.47
N ILE A 479 22.38 48.63 80.64
CA ILE A 479 22.13 50.01 81.10
C ILE A 479 20.70 50.16 81.61
N ALA A 480 19.74 49.53 80.92
CA ALA A 480 18.34 49.56 81.30
C ALA A 480 18.13 48.96 82.69
N GLU A 481 18.77 47.83 82.99
CA GLU A 481 18.80 47.16 84.29
C GLU A 481 19.53 48.01 85.34
N ARG A 482 20.78 48.42 85.09
CA ARG A 482 21.66 49.03 86.10
C ARG A 482 21.39 50.50 86.41
N THR A 483 20.80 51.28 85.51
CA THR A 483 20.50 52.71 85.78
C THR A 483 19.07 53.10 85.41
N PHE A 484 18.59 52.83 84.19
CA PHE A 484 17.28 53.37 83.78
C PHE A 484 16.10 52.78 84.58
N HIS A 485 16.17 51.51 85.00
CA HIS A 485 15.18 50.95 85.91
C HIS A 485 15.19 51.74 87.22
N HIS A 486 16.32 51.90 87.90
CA HIS A 486 16.39 52.64 89.18
C HIS A 486 15.93 54.11 89.13
N VAL A 487 16.12 54.82 88.00
CA VAL A 487 15.51 56.16 87.81
C VAL A 487 13.99 56.09 87.89
N SER A 488 13.41 55.14 87.15
CA SER A 488 11.96 55.01 86.94
C SER A 488 11.22 54.08 87.91
N PHE A 489 11.94 53.31 88.72
CA PHE A 489 11.39 52.26 89.56
C PHE A 489 10.76 52.88 90.80
N ASP A 490 9.55 52.41 91.09
CA ASP A 490 8.77 52.69 92.28
C ASP A 490 8.79 54.15 92.73
N PHE A 491 8.62 55.08 91.77
CA PHE A 491 8.59 56.51 92.07
C PHE A 491 7.42 56.88 92.98
N TYR A 492 6.35 56.07 93.01
CA TYR A 492 5.23 56.23 93.94
C TYR A 492 5.67 55.98 95.38
N ASN A 493 6.27 54.83 95.71
CA ASN A 493 6.77 54.62 97.07
C ASN A 493 7.94 55.56 97.39
N TYR A 494 8.80 55.91 96.44
CA TYR A 494 9.87 56.90 96.66
C TYR A 494 9.31 58.27 97.08
N VAL A 495 8.29 58.77 96.37
CA VAL A 495 7.60 60.03 96.71
C VAL A 495 6.87 59.91 98.04
N TYR A 496 6.16 58.81 98.28
CA TYR A 496 5.42 58.56 99.54
C TYR A 496 6.35 58.41 100.76
N THR A 497 7.50 57.74 100.59
CA THR A 497 8.52 57.66 101.65
C THR A 497 9.13 59.02 101.92
N LEU A 498 9.42 59.83 100.89
CA LEU A 498 9.82 61.21 101.08
C LEU A 498 8.75 62.01 101.83
N GLU A 499 7.49 61.97 101.38
CA GLU A 499 6.36 62.67 101.99
C GLU A 499 6.22 62.33 103.48
N ASN A 500 6.26 61.05 103.84
CA ASN A 500 6.24 60.60 105.22
C ASN A 500 7.47 61.05 106.03
N MET A 501 8.66 61.12 105.43
CA MET A 501 9.84 61.65 106.11
C MET A 501 9.77 63.16 106.31
N PHE A 502 9.23 63.92 105.35
CA PHE A 502 8.99 65.36 105.47
C PHE A 502 7.92 65.66 106.53
N LEU A 503 6.81 64.92 106.55
CA LEU A 503 5.75 65.07 107.56
C LEU A 503 6.26 64.77 108.97
N LYS A 504 7.03 63.69 109.16
CA LYS A 504 7.69 63.37 110.44
C LYS A 504 8.75 64.40 110.84
N LEU A 505 9.42 65.03 109.87
CA LEU A 505 10.37 66.09 110.14
C LEU A 505 9.66 67.35 110.66
N ASP A 506 8.53 67.73 110.06
CA ASP A 506 7.69 68.84 110.52
C ASP A 506 7.15 68.59 111.95
N GLU A 507 6.70 67.35 112.24
CA GLU A 507 6.30 66.92 113.58
C GLU A 507 7.45 67.03 114.62
N PHE A 508 8.68 66.64 114.26
CA PHE A 508 9.86 66.78 115.13
C PHE A 508 10.40 68.21 115.26
N ILE A 509 10.10 69.10 114.32
CA ILE A 509 10.45 70.53 114.44
C ILE A 509 9.45 71.25 115.35
N ASN A 510 8.16 70.91 115.25
CA ASN A 510 7.11 71.53 116.06
C ASN A 510 7.02 70.99 117.50
N SER A 511 7.57 69.81 117.79
CA SER A 511 7.67 69.25 119.16
C SER A 511 9.02 69.61 119.82
N SER A 512 8.96 70.41 120.88
CA SER A 512 10.10 71.10 121.51
C SER A 512 11.05 70.20 122.35
N GLY A 513 11.40 69.02 121.85
CA GLY A 513 12.17 68.03 122.63
C GLY A 513 13.11 67.08 121.89
N ASN A 514 13.29 67.16 120.55
CA ASN A 514 14.06 66.11 119.85
C ASN A 514 14.96 66.58 118.67
N GLN A 515 15.76 67.64 118.90
CA GLN A 515 16.68 68.23 117.92
C GLN A 515 17.66 67.22 117.25
N ARG A 516 18.10 66.19 117.98
CA ARG A 516 19.00 65.16 117.43
C ARG A 516 18.28 64.22 116.45
N ALA A 517 16.99 63.97 116.64
CA ALA A 517 16.19 63.13 115.76
C ALA A 517 15.85 63.85 114.44
N SER A 518 15.57 65.16 114.48
CA SER A 518 15.34 65.96 113.27
C SER A 518 16.61 66.10 112.42
N GLU A 519 17.79 66.29 113.02
CA GLU A 519 19.07 66.30 112.29
C GLU A 519 19.38 64.95 111.61
N MET A 520 19.16 63.82 112.31
CA MET A 520 19.32 62.49 111.72
C MET A 520 18.32 62.24 110.59
N LEU A 521 17.08 62.71 110.71
CA LEU A 521 16.05 62.58 109.68
C LEU A 521 16.36 63.47 108.46
N ILE A 522 16.81 64.72 108.65
CA ILE A 522 17.30 65.59 107.56
C ILE A 522 18.44 64.91 106.81
N HIS A 523 19.41 64.33 107.53
CA HIS A 523 20.51 63.60 106.90
C HIS A 523 20.01 62.40 106.08
N SER A 524 19.05 61.64 106.60
CA SER A 524 18.40 60.52 105.89
C SER A 524 17.65 60.96 104.62
N ILE A 525 16.90 62.07 104.68
CA ILE A 525 16.19 62.61 103.52
C ILE A 525 17.20 63.12 102.47
N LYS A 526 18.22 63.87 102.87
CA LYS A 526 19.28 64.34 101.96
C LYS A 526 20.03 63.18 101.31
N MET A 527 20.37 62.12 102.07
CA MET A 527 20.95 60.89 101.50
C MET A 527 20.02 60.21 100.51
N THR A 528 18.71 60.17 100.78
CA THR A 528 17.69 59.60 99.88
C THR A 528 17.59 60.37 98.56
N ILE A 529 17.53 61.71 98.63
CA ILE A 529 17.49 62.61 97.45
C ILE A 529 18.79 62.51 96.65
N ASN A 530 19.95 62.58 97.31
CA ASN A 530 21.26 62.52 96.66
C ASN A 530 21.51 61.15 96.02
N SER A 531 21.05 60.06 96.63
CA SER A 531 21.09 58.72 96.02
C SER A 531 20.31 58.67 94.70
N LYS A 532 19.11 59.27 94.65
CA LYS A 532 18.29 59.33 93.43
C LYS A 532 18.89 60.28 92.37
N LEU A 533 19.46 61.43 92.76
CA LEU A 533 20.19 62.33 91.87
C LEU A 533 21.39 61.61 91.21
N ASN A 534 22.24 60.96 92.00
CA ASN A 534 23.37 60.16 91.50
C ASN A 534 22.95 59.06 90.51
N MET A 535 21.77 58.44 90.69
CA MET A 535 21.23 57.46 89.74
C MET A 535 20.76 58.09 88.43
N ILE A 536 20.20 59.30 88.48
CA ILE A 536 19.77 60.07 87.31
C ILE A 536 20.97 60.59 86.51
N GLU A 537 22.04 61.02 87.17
CA GLU A 537 23.29 61.42 86.53
C GLU A 537 23.98 60.26 85.82
N LYS A 538 24.14 59.12 86.49
CA LYS A 538 24.66 57.89 85.85
C LYS A 538 23.78 57.39 84.71
N ALA A 539 22.48 57.69 84.71
CA ALA A 539 21.60 57.42 83.58
C ALA A 539 21.85 58.39 82.40
N GLU A 540 22.14 59.66 82.65
CA GLU A 540 22.49 60.64 81.63
C GLU A 540 23.80 60.29 80.92
N ASP A 541 24.84 59.95 81.68
CA ASP A 541 26.15 59.53 81.15
C ASP A 541 26.04 58.25 80.31
N ASN A 542 25.39 57.21 80.86
CA ASN A 542 25.22 55.94 80.16
C ASN A 542 24.37 56.09 78.89
N PHE A 543 23.34 56.94 78.89
CA PHE A 543 22.56 57.23 77.69
C PHE A 543 23.39 57.96 76.64
N THR A 544 24.17 58.96 77.05
CA THR A 544 25.04 59.74 76.14
C THR A 544 26.11 58.86 75.51
N GLN A 545 26.78 58.01 76.30
CA GLN A 545 27.74 57.02 75.81
C GLN A 545 27.10 56.03 74.83
N TYR A 546 25.87 55.57 75.11
CA TYR A 546 25.13 54.67 74.22
C TYR A 546 24.71 55.35 72.92
N TYR A 547 24.29 56.61 72.98
CA TYR A 547 23.89 57.42 71.82
C TYR A 547 25.06 57.65 70.85
N GLU A 548 26.23 58.04 71.36
CA GLU A 548 27.43 58.19 70.50
C GLU A 548 27.99 56.84 70.01
N SER A 549 27.82 55.76 70.76
CA SER A 549 28.07 54.38 70.28
C SER A 549 27.23 54.05 69.05
N LEU A 550 25.91 54.32 69.09
CA LEU A 550 25.00 54.12 67.94
C LEU A 550 25.39 54.97 66.72
N LYS A 551 25.76 56.23 66.95
CA LYS A 551 26.10 57.21 65.89
C LYS A 551 27.45 56.92 65.22
N SER A 552 28.47 56.58 66.00
CA SER A 552 29.79 56.18 65.50
C SER A 552 29.81 54.77 64.89
N GLY A 553 28.91 53.90 65.34
CA GLY A 553 28.92 52.46 65.07
C GLY A 553 29.98 51.70 65.87
N VAL A 554 30.61 52.33 66.88
CA VAL A 554 31.61 51.70 67.75
C VAL A 554 30.92 51.18 69.00
N GLY A 555 30.62 49.89 69.01
CA GLY A 555 29.91 49.26 70.12
C GLY A 555 30.70 49.20 71.43
N ILE A 556 29.96 49.22 72.54
CA ILE A 556 30.50 49.35 73.92
C ILE A 556 31.32 48.11 74.32
N PHE A 557 30.75 46.91 74.21
CA PHE A 557 31.39 45.67 74.70
C PHE A 557 32.31 44.96 73.70
N ARG A 558 32.34 45.39 72.44
CA ARG A 558 33.24 44.90 71.35
C ARG A 558 33.40 43.36 71.27
N TYR A 559 32.29 42.62 71.30
CA TYR A 559 32.27 41.17 71.17
C TYR A 559 32.84 40.70 69.82
N ARG A 560 33.45 39.50 69.82
CA ARG A 560 34.07 38.86 68.65
C ARG A 560 33.08 37.90 67.98
N TYR A 561 32.90 38.01 66.67
CA TYR A 561 32.06 37.08 65.90
C TYR A 561 32.90 35.97 65.27
N PHE A 562 32.66 34.71 65.66
CA PHE A 562 33.45 33.55 65.22
C PHE A 562 34.97 33.84 65.30
N ASN A 563 35.71 33.53 64.23
CA ASN A 563 37.15 33.77 64.13
C ASN A 563 37.51 35.17 63.62
N VAL A 564 36.54 36.04 63.34
CA VAL A 564 36.80 37.38 62.77
C VAL A 564 37.48 38.29 63.82
N PRO A 565 38.52 39.06 63.47
CA PRO A 565 39.12 40.06 64.36
C PRO A 565 38.15 41.19 64.74
N ARG A 566 38.22 41.66 65.99
CA ARG A 566 37.34 42.73 66.53
C ARG A 566 37.43 44.05 65.76
N SER A 567 38.57 44.36 65.15
CA SER A 567 38.78 45.54 64.29
C SER A 567 37.86 45.55 63.07
N HIS A 568 37.46 44.38 62.56
CA HIS A 568 36.63 44.27 61.36
C HIS A 568 35.15 44.56 61.66
N ASN A 569 34.74 44.54 62.94
CA ASN A 569 33.36 44.82 63.36
C ASN A 569 32.86 46.16 62.80
N PHE A 570 33.72 47.19 62.81
CA PHE A 570 33.37 48.57 62.44
C PHE A 570 32.78 48.70 61.02
N TYR A 571 33.32 47.94 60.06
CA TYR A 571 32.89 47.95 58.66
C TYR A 571 31.61 47.12 58.44
N ALA A 572 31.36 46.13 59.29
CA ALA A 572 30.19 45.27 59.23
C ALA A 572 28.97 45.82 60.01
N VAL A 573 29.13 46.84 60.87
CA VAL A 573 27.98 47.48 61.54
C VAL A 573 27.15 48.28 60.52
N PRO A 574 25.83 48.02 60.37
CA PRO A 574 24.99 48.73 59.42
C PRO A 574 24.56 50.09 60.01
N LYS A 575 25.51 51.03 60.07
CA LYS A 575 25.36 52.34 60.75
C LYS A 575 24.13 53.10 60.27
N ARG A 576 23.85 53.07 58.96
CA ARG A 576 22.67 53.69 58.34
C ARG A 576 21.36 53.15 58.90
N LEU A 577 21.23 51.85 59.19
CA LEU A 577 20.02 51.32 59.84
C LEU A 577 19.88 51.85 61.26
N LEU A 578 20.96 51.82 62.05
CA LEU A 578 20.98 52.29 63.44
C LEU A 578 20.65 53.78 63.58
N THR A 579 21.10 54.62 62.64
CA THR A 579 20.88 56.07 62.68
C THR A 579 19.69 56.57 61.85
N SER A 580 19.15 55.76 60.93
CA SER A 580 18.06 56.16 60.00
C SER A 580 16.88 56.86 60.69
N ARG A 581 16.42 56.29 61.81
CA ARG A 581 15.28 56.81 62.57
C ARG A 581 15.66 57.88 63.60
N LEU A 582 16.93 57.98 64.00
CA LEU A 582 17.42 59.06 64.88
C LEU A 582 17.35 60.42 64.17
N ASN A 583 17.67 60.44 62.87
CA ASN A 583 17.69 61.66 62.06
C ASN A 583 16.31 62.06 61.50
N GLN A 584 15.30 61.17 61.55
CA GLN A 584 13.98 61.40 60.96
C GLN A 584 12.92 61.91 61.94
N SER A 585 13.11 61.75 63.25
CA SER A 585 12.10 62.18 64.23
C SER A 585 12.13 63.71 64.43
N LYS A 586 11.03 64.39 64.09
CA LYS A 586 10.79 65.84 64.35
C LYS A 586 10.97 66.29 65.81
N THR A 587 11.15 65.35 66.74
CA THR A 587 11.63 65.61 68.09
C THR A 587 12.91 64.81 68.30
N ASN A 588 14.05 65.49 68.44
CA ASN A 588 15.32 64.84 68.73
C ASN A 588 15.21 64.09 70.07
N TYR A 589 15.30 62.75 70.05
CA TYR A 589 15.16 61.93 71.25
C TYR A 589 16.23 62.22 72.30
N SER A 590 17.42 62.67 71.91
CA SER A 590 18.45 63.14 72.84
C SER A 590 17.98 64.37 73.61
N ILE A 591 17.34 65.34 72.93
CA ILE A 591 16.79 66.55 73.57
C ILE A 591 15.60 66.17 74.47
N LYS A 592 14.70 65.29 74.01
CA LYS A 592 13.61 64.79 74.87
C LYS A 592 14.12 64.08 76.12
N PHE A 593 15.16 63.25 75.99
CA PHE A 593 15.77 62.55 77.12
C PHE A 593 16.42 63.55 78.09
N ASN A 594 17.28 64.47 77.61
CA ASN A 594 17.89 65.50 78.45
C ASN A 594 16.84 66.38 79.15
N ASN A 595 15.86 66.91 78.43
CA ASN A 595 14.81 67.74 79.04
C ASN A 595 14.03 66.99 80.13
N THR A 596 13.83 65.68 79.96
CA THR A 596 13.19 64.82 80.97
C THR A 596 14.11 64.60 82.17
N VAL A 597 15.41 64.35 81.95
CA VAL A 597 16.43 64.20 83.00
C VAL A 597 16.60 65.51 83.81
N THR A 598 16.74 66.66 83.13
CA THR A 598 16.79 67.98 83.76
C THR A 598 15.53 68.23 84.59
N SER A 599 14.35 67.91 84.05
CA SER A 599 13.08 68.05 84.80
C SER A 599 13.00 67.16 86.03
N LEU A 600 13.63 65.98 86.04
CA LEU A 600 13.73 65.12 87.24
C LEU A 600 14.72 65.69 88.26
N LYS A 601 15.89 66.16 87.80
CA LYS A 601 16.89 66.84 88.64
C LYS A 601 16.31 68.08 89.32
N GLU A 602 15.62 68.95 88.56
CA GLU A 602 14.88 70.10 89.08
C GLU A 602 13.95 69.73 90.24
N CYS A 603 13.13 68.68 90.08
CA CYS A 603 12.20 68.26 91.13
C CYS A 603 12.95 67.80 92.40
N LEU A 604 14.05 67.07 92.25
CA LEU A 604 14.88 66.61 93.37
C LEU A 604 15.63 67.76 94.06
N TYR A 605 16.11 68.76 93.30
CA TYR A 605 16.67 69.99 93.87
C TYR A 605 15.60 70.81 94.61
N ILE A 606 14.38 70.91 94.08
CA ILE A 606 13.27 71.58 94.78
C ILE A 606 12.88 70.83 96.07
N PHE A 607 12.94 69.49 96.10
CA PHE A 607 12.79 68.74 97.36
C PHE A 607 13.96 69.02 98.34
N SER A 608 15.20 69.17 97.87
CA SER A 608 16.32 69.55 98.75
C SER A 608 16.17 70.98 99.30
N ASP A 609 15.77 71.94 98.45
CA ASP A 609 15.46 73.33 98.81
C ASP A 609 14.44 73.41 99.96
N MET A 610 13.38 72.58 99.90
CA MET A 610 12.39 72.48 100.99
C MET A 610 12.96 72.01 102.34
N LEU A 611 14.11 71.33 102.38
CA LEU A 611 14.79 70.96 103.64
C LEU A 611 15.70 72.07 104.16
N ASP A 612 16.20 72.91 103.26
CA ASP A 612 17.12 74.00 103.59
C ASP A 612 16.34 75.26 104.02
N THR A 613 15.13 75.47 103.51
CA THR A 613 14.20 76.53 103.97
C THR A 613 13.28 76.09 105.12
N ARG A 614 13.72 75.15 105.98
CA ARG A 614 12.86 74.45 106.97
C ARG A 614 12.14 75.35 107.98
N ASP A 615 12.69 76.52 108.29
CA ASP A 615 12.19 77.40 109.36
C ASP A 615 10.81 78.04 109.03
N SER A 616 10.30 77.85 107.81
CA SER A 616 8.96 78.31 107.37
C SER A 616 7.82 77.30 107.50
N GLY A 617 8.09 76.08 108.02
CA GLY A 617 7.12 74.97 108.11
C GLY A 617 6.86 74.25 106.77
N PHE A 618 6.36 73.02 106.84
CA PHE A 618 6.19 72.15 105.67
C PHE A 618 5.00 72.54 104.76
N ASN A 619 5.29 73.03 103.56
CA ASN A 619 4.28 73.37 102.57
C ASN A 619 3.85 72.15 101.73
N LEU A 620 2.88 71.39 102.24
CA LEU A 620 2.29 70.21 101.59
C LEU A 620 1.80 70.51 100.16
N THR A 621 1.21 71.68 99.89
CA THR A 621 0.71 72.05 98.56
C THR A 621 1.86 72.22 97.54
N LYS A 622 2.98 72.85 97.94
CA LYS A 622 4.20 72.97 97.11
C LYS A 622 4.81 71.58 96.88
N PHE A 623 4.88 70.74 97.92
CA PHE A 623 5.38 69.37 97.84
C PHE A 623 4.56 68.52 96.86
N THR A 624 3.24 68.42 97.03
CA THR A 624 2.33 67.64 96.18
C THR A 624 2.40 68.06 94.70
N LYS A 625 2.56 69.36 94.40
CA LYS A 625 2.74 69.85 93.04
C LYS A 625 4.04 69.36 92.40
N VAL A 626 5.15 69.34 93.15
CA VAL A 626 6.47 68.84 92.70
C VAL A 626 6.46 67.32 92.58
N SER A 627 5.84 66.61 93.53
CA SER A 627 5.62 65.16 93.51
C SER A 627 4.83 64.68 92.29
N ASN A 628 3.79 65.42 91.90
CA ASN A 628 3.04 65.16 90.67
C ASN A 628 3.88 65.42 89.40
N LYS A 629 4.68 66.51 89.36
CA LYS A 629 5.63 66.78 88.25
C LYS A 629 6.67 65.64 88.15
N PHE A 630 7.30 65.25 89.25
CA PHE A 630 8.29 64.17 89.31
C PHE A 630 7.71 62.82 88.84
N THR A 631 6.49 62.49 89.29
CA THR A 631 5.73 61.31 88.86
C THR A 631 5.47 61.30 87.36
N GLN A 632 4.96 62.40 86.80
CA GLN A 632 4.63 62.49 85.38
C GLN A 632 5.90 62.47 84.50
N THR A 633 6.97 63.13 84.93
CA THR A 633 8.27 63.10 84.26
C THR A 633 8.90 61.70 84.32
N SER A 634 8.74 60.97 85.43
CA SER A 634 9.21 59.57 85.55
C SER A 634 8.48 58.61 84.61
N LYS A 635 7.16 58.78 84.42
CA LYS A 635 6.38 58.06 83.39
C LYS A 635 6.86 58.39 81.97
N THR A 636 7.18 59.67 81.73
CA THR A 636 7.69 60.16 80.44
C THR A 636 9.06 59.56 80.12
N PHE A 637 9.96 59.48 81.11
CA PHE A 637 11.27 58.82 81.00
C PHE A 637 11.13 57.35 80.60
N ASN A 638 10.22 56.60 81.22
CA ASN A 638 9.94 55.20 80.88
C ASN A 638 9.44 55.02 79.44
N SER A 639 8.56 55.93 78.98
CA SER A 639 8.08 55.94 77.60
C SER A 639 9.23 56.20 76.62
N ILE A 640 10.06 57.21 76.88
CA ILE A 640 11.25 57.53 76.06
C ILE A 640 12.23 56.35 75.99
N LYS A 641 12.54 55.70 77.13
CA LYS A 641 13.37 54.49 77.22
C LYS A 641 12.85 53.38 76.30
N SER A 642 11.57 53.03 76.43
CA SER A 642 10.96 51.94 75.64
C SER A 642 10.96 52.23 74.14
N ILE A 643 10.58 53.46 73.78
CA ILE A 643 10.50 53.91 72.38
C ILE A 643 11.89 53.98 71.74
N PHE A 644 12.90 54.52 72.44
CA PHE A 644 14.24 54.70 71.87
C PHE A 644 14.88 53.37 71.42
N ASN A 645 14.79 52.33 72.25
CA ASN A 645 15.31 51.00 71.90
C ASN A 645 14.52 50.36 70.75
N SER A 646 13.19 50.54 70.74
CA SER A 646 12.32 50.07 69.67
C SER A 646 12.70 50.70 68.31
N PHE A 647 13.00 52.00 68.29
CA PHE A 647 13.31 52.76 67.07
C PHE A 647 14.76 52.58 66.56
N THR A 648 15.68 52.08 67.38
CA THR A 648 17.11 51.95 67.03
C THR A 648 17.49 50.50 66.74
N THR A 649 17.94 49.75 67.76
CA THR A 649 18.47 48.38 67.63
C THR A 649 17.40 47.36 67.27
N LYS A 650 16.23 47.39 67.92
CA LYS A 650 15.14 46.45 67.62
C LYS A 650 14.59 46.63 66.21
N TYR A 651 14.46 47.87 65.74
CA TYR A 651 14.12 48.18 64.35
C TYR A 651 15.17 47.62 63.37
N ALA A 652 16.46 47.91 63.59
CA ALA A 652 17.54 47.43 62.74
C ALA A 652 17.62 45.89 62.71
N LEU A 653 17.49 45.22 63.87
CA LEU A 653 17.39 43.76 63.97
C LEU A 653 16.18 43.19 63.22
N GLY A 654 15.02 43.84 63.28
CA GLY A 654 13.83 43.47 62.52
C GLY A 654 14.05 43.54 61.01
N ILE A 655 14.66 44.62 60.51
CA ILE A 655 15.01 44.78 59.10
C ILE A 655 16.03 43.73 58.65
N ILE A 656 17.07 43.45 59.44
CA ILE A 656 18.09 42.44 59.09
C ILE A 656 17.50 41.02 59.07
N LYS A 657 16.61 40.68 60.02
CA LYS A 657 15.84 39.42 59.99
C LYS A 657 14.97 39.32 58.73
N SER A 658 14.32 40.41 58.32
CA SER A 658 13.53 40.46 57.08
C SER A 658 14.39 40.29 55.82
N LYS A 659 15.57 40.94 55.75
CA LYS A 659 16.55 40.74 54.68
C LYS A 659 17.02 39.28 54.58
N ALA A 660 17.30 38.64 55.72
CA ALA A 660 17.67 37.22 55.78
C ALA A 660 16.58 36.32 55.16
N ALA A 661 15.32 36.51 55.58
CA ALA A 661 14.19 35.73 55.09
C ALA A 661 13.98 35.91 53.58
N LYS A 662 14.01 37.15 53.06
CA LYS A 662 13.88 37.43 51.62
C LYS A 662 14.98 36.76 50.78
N LEU A 663 16.23 36.83 51.25
CA LEU A 663 17.36 36.17 50.61
C LEU A 663 17.20 34.65 50.58
N GLN A 664 16.75 34.05 51.70
CA GLN A 664 16.52 32.61 51.80
C GLN A 664 15.38 32.13 50.90
N THR A 665 14.26 32.86 50.82
CA THR A 665 13.15 32.55 49.90
C THR A 665 13.60 32.62 48.45
N SER A 666 14.35 33.67 48.06
CA SER A 666 14.90 33.79 46.70
C SER A 666 15.82 32.62 46.35
N MET A 667 16.72 32.22 47.24
CA MET A 667 17.61 31.08 47.00
C MET A 667 16.86 29.74 46.94
N ASN A 668 15.82 29.55 47.77
CA ASN A 668 14.99 28.35 47.72
C ASN A 668 14.21 28.23 46.40
N ASN A 669 13.73 29.36 45.84
CA ASN A 669 13.11 29.37 44.52
C ASN A 669 14.10 28.96 43.42
N ILE A 670 15.35 29.47 43.45
CA ILE A 670 16.42 29.09 42.51
C ILE A 670 16.70 27.59 42.61
N ARG A 671 16.87 27.04 43.83
CA ARG A 671 17.08 25.60 44.06
C ARG A 671 15.95 24.76 43.49
N LYS A 672 14.69 25.16 43.72
CA LYS A 672 13.52 24.45 43.20
C LYS A 672 13.55 24.40 41.68
N ILE A 673 13.71 25.55 41.00
CA ILE A 673 13.75 25.61 39.53
C ILE A 673 14.88 24.75 38.97
N ILE A 674 16.09 24.82 39.55
CA ILE A 674 17.23 24.00 39.11
C ILE A 674 16.94 22.50 39.31
N ASN A 675 16.37 22.10 40.44
CA ASN A 675 16.04 20.69 40.71
C ASN A 675 14.96 20.18 39.74
N ASP A 676 13.90 20.96 39.51
CA ASP A 676 12.81 20.62 38.59
C ASP A 676 13.35 20.43 37.15
N MET A 677 14.23 21.34 36.69
CA MET A 677 14.92 21.22 35.39
C MET A 677 15.88 20.02 35.33
N ASN A 678 16.67 19.80 36.38
CA ASN A 678 17.63 18.69 36.46
C ASN A 678 16.93 17.32 36.45
N ASN A 679 15.81 17.19 37.15
CA ASN A 679 14.99 15.98 37.15
C ASN A 679 14.43 15.70 35.76
N SER A 680 13.84 16.70 35.09
CA SER A 680 13.29 16.58 33.73
C SER A 680 14.34 16.22 32.68
N LEU A 681 15.54 16.80 32.76
CA LEU A 681 16.66 16.44 31.88
C LEU A 681 17.22 15.04 32.17
N THR A 682 17.21 14.60 33.43
CA THR A 682 17.69 13.26 33.81
C THR A 682 16.70 12.17 33.40
N SER A 683 15.38 12.39 33.55
CA SER A 683 14.37 11.45 33.04
C SER A 683 14.43 11.32 31.53
N LEU A 684 14.52 12.45 30.80
CA LEU A 684 14.75 12.45 29.35
C LEU A 684 15.99 11.63 28.95
N GLN A 685 17.09 11.73 29.69
CA GLN A 685 18.30 10.94 29.40
C GLN A 685 18.10 9.44 29.59
N ILE A 686 17.29 9.04 30.59
CA ILE A 686 16.97 7.63 30.88
C ILE A 686 16.04 7.07 29.79
N GLU A 687 14.98 7.80 29.45
CA GLU A 687 14.03 7.46 28.38
C GLU A 687 14.73 7.32 27.02
N GLN A 688 15.58 8.30 26.65
CA GLN A 688 16.38 8.25 25.42
C GLN A 688 17.27 7.00 25.37
N LYS A 689 17.90 6.61 26.48
CA LYS A 689 18.72 5.39 26.57
C LYS A 689 17.89 4.11 26.46
N HIS A 690 16.70 4.07 27.06
CA HIS A 690 15.78 2.94 26.93
C HIS A 690 15.32 2.77 25.48
N ILE A 691 15.02 3.87 24.79
CA ILE A 691 14.68 3.85 23.36
C ILE A 691 15.88 3.36 22.54
N ASN A 692 17.09 3.86 22.82
CA ASN A 692 18.31 3.42 22.14
C ASN A 692 18.51 1.89 22.24
N LEU A 693 18.43 1.34 23.45
CA LEU A 693 18.69 -0.07 23.76
C LEU A 693 17.60 -1.05 23.32
N THR A 694 16.32 -0.65 23.33
CA THR A 694 15.20 -1.60 23.19
C THR A 694 14.44 -1.47 21.87
N SER A 695 14.28 -0.25 21.34
CA SER A 695 13.44 0.02 20.17
C SER A 695 14.20 0.62 18.97
N SER A 696 15.27 1.39 19.19
CA SER A 696 16.00 2.07 18.10
C SER A 696 16.71 1.09 17.15
N GLN A 697 17.35 0.05 17.68
CA GLN A 697 18.00 -0.97 16.85
C GLN A 697 16.98 -1.69 15.96
N ASN A 698 15.80 -2.02 16.51
CA ASN A 698 14.74 -2.69 15.76
C ASN A 698 14.08 -1.78 14.72
N VAL A 699 13.69 -0.57 15.10
CA VAL A 699 13.03 0.41 14.21
C VAL A 699 13.95 0.86 13.06
N PHE A 700 15.22 1.14 13.37
CA PHE A 700 16.18 1.57 12.34
C PHE A 700 16.74 0.41 11.52
N ALA A 701 16.78 -0.83 12.04
CA ALA A 701 17.09 -2.02 11.24
C ALA A 701 16.00 -2.34 10.21
N VAL A 702 14.72 -2.20 10.57
CA VAL A 702 13.60 -2.37 9.62
C VAL A 702 13.72 -1.44 8.41
N SER A 703 14.21 -0.21 8.61
CA SER A 703 14.51 0.70 7.50
C SER A 703 15.62 0.18 6.57
N SER A 704 16.62 -0.52 7.10
CA SER A 704 17.66 -1.20 6.31
C SER A 704 17.09 -2.40 5.53
N ASP A 705 16.24 -3.21 6.16
CA ASP A 705 15.57 -4.34 5.49
C ASP A 705 14.58 -3.88 4.40
N ILE A 706 13.94 -2.73 4.58
CA ILE A 706 13.13 -2.08 3.54
C ILE A 706 13.97 -1.70 2.32
N ILE A 707 15.20 -1.20 2.50
CA ILE A 707 16.10 -0.84 1.39
C ILE A 707 16.57 -2.07 0.62
N LYS A 708 16.70 -3.24 1.28
CA LYS A 708 17.06 -4.51 0.60
C LYS A 708 16.09 -4.87 -0.52
N TYR A 709 14.83 -4.39 -0.51
CA TYR A 709 13.91 -4.55 -1.64
C TYR A 709 14.46 -4.03 -2.98
N LEU A 710 15.28 -2.96 -2.95
CA LEU A 710 15.85 -2.32 -4.13
C LEU A 710 17.06 -3.05 -4.71
N THR A 711 17.74 -3.87 -3.92
CA THR A 711 19.01 -4.53 -4.28
C THR A 711 18.92 -6.06 -4.28
N ASN A 712 17.98 -6.63 -3.53
CA ASN A 712 17.78 -8.06 -3.38
C ASN A 712 16.36 -8.44 -3.85
N THR A 713 16.29 -9.40 -4.77
CA THR A 713 15.04 -9.93 -5.33
C THR A 713 14.25 -10.79 -4.34
N SER A 714 14.85 -11.26 -3.25
CA SER A 714 14.19 -12.12 -2.25
C SER A 714 13.21 -11.37 -1.31
N VAL A 715 13.31 -10.04 -1.21
CA VAL A 715 12.48 -9.23 -0.30
C VAL A 715 11.27 -8.68 -1.05
N THR A 716 10.09 -9.24 -0.82
CA THR A 716 8.83 -8.84 -1.49
C THR A 716 8.07 -7.76 -0.71
N LYS A 717 7.14 -7.03 -1.35
CA LYS A 717 6.25 -6.09 -0.63
C LYS A 717 5.43 -6.76 0.49
N ILE A 718 5.11 -8.05 0.35
CA ILE A 718 4.36 -8.78 1.39
C ILE A 718 5.26 -9.10 2.59
N SER A 719 6.54 -9.44 2.37
CA SER A 719 7.49 -9.55 3.48
C SER A 719 7.72 -8.21 4.20
N LEU A 720 7.81 -7.09 3.45
CA LEU A 720 7.84 -5.75 4.03
C LEU A 720 6.57 -5.40 4.81
N ALA A 721 5.39 -5.74 4.28
CA ALA A 721 4.13 -5.55 4.98
C ALA A 721 4.08 -6.37 6.27
N ALA A 722 4.55 -7.62 6.27
CA ALA A 722 4.61 -8.45 7.48
C ALA A 722 5.51 -7.84 8.56
N ILE A 723 6.68 -7.32 8.18
CA ILE A 723 7.60 -6.61 9.10
C ILE A 723 6.92 -5.35 9.67
N LEU A 724 6.35 -4.50 8.82
CA LEU A 724 5.73 -3.21 9.19
C LEU A 724 4.40 -3.34 9.98
N HIS A 725 3.78 -4.52 9.96
CA HIS A 725 2.60 -4.85 10.77
C HIS A 725 2.90 -5.81 11.92
N SER A 726 4.17 -6.18 12.14
CA SER A 726 4.54 -6.98 13.30
C SER A 726 4.20 -6.22 14.59
N PRO A 727 3.60 -6.86 15.61
CA PRO A 727 3.19 -6.19 16.84
C PRO A 727 4.33 -5.40 17.50
N ASN A 728 5.54 -5.98 17.50
CA ASN A 728 6.74 -5.36 18.04
C ASN A 728 7.13 -4.07 17.28
N HIS A 729 7.07 -4.07 15.95
CA HIS A 729 7.39 -2.86 15.16
C HIS A 729 6.35 -1.76 15.37
N VAL A 730 5.06 -2.12 15.40
CA VAL A 730 3.97 -1.16 15.64
C VAL A 730 4.09 -0.53 17.03
N LEU A 731 4.32 -1.34 18.07
CA LEU A 731 4.51 -0.85 19.45
C LEU A 731 5.75 0.05 19.56
N ASN A 732 6.86 -0.34 18.94
CA ASN A 732 8.09 0.46 18.95
C ASN A 732 7.92 1.82 18.26
N MET A 733 7.16 1.88 17.16
CA MET A 733 6.83 3.14 16.48
C MET A 733 5.94 4.04 17.34
N ILE A 734 4.90 3.49 18.00
CA ILE A 734 4.03 4.25 18.91
C ILE A 734 4.82 4.82 20.09
N ASN A 735 5.66 4.01 20.73
CA ASN A 735 6.50 4.46 21.85
C ASN A 735 7.49 5.57 21.43
N LEU A 736 7.95 5.54 20.17
CA LEU A 736 8.81 6.57 19.60
C LEU A 736 8.03 7.87 19.29
N GLU A 737 6.80 7.78 18.79
CA GLU A 737 5.91 8.95 18.59
C GLU A 737 5.61 9.65 19.93
N ILE A 738 5.20 8.89 20.95
CA ILE A 738 4.93 9.40 22.31
C ILE A 738 6.16 10.12 22.89
N PHE A 739 7.35 9.51 22.78
CA PHE A 739 8.58 10.15 23.24
C PHE A 739 8.87 11.48 22.52
N MET A 740 8.59 11.58 21.21
CA MET A 740 8.79 12.82 20.47
C MET A 740 7.80 13.92 20.89
N GLU A 741 6.56 13.57 21.26
CA GLU A 741 5.60 14.51 21.84
C GLU A 741 6.05 14.98 23.22
N GLU A 742 6.40 14.06 24.12
CA GLU A 742 6.93 14.39 25.46
C GLU A 742 8.20 15.26 25.38
N LEU A 743 9.10 14.96 24.45
CA LEU A 743 10.32 15.74 24.22
C LEU A 743 10.01 17.19 23.80
N ARG A 744 9.01 17.39 22.94
CA ARG A 744 8.56 18.73 22.50
C ARG A 744 7.95 19.50 23.67
N GLU A 745 7.10 18.87 24.48
CA GLU A 745 6.50 19.49 25.67
C GLU A 745 7.57 19.86 26.71
N ARG A 746 8.45 18.91 27.09
CA ARG A 746 9.53 19.13 28.05
C ARG A 746 10.53 20.17 27.54
N SER A 747 10.80 20.25 26.23
CA SER A 747 11.60 21.32 25.62
C SER A 747 10.98 22.70 25.80
N SER A 748 9.65 22.83 25.67
CA SER A 748 8.93 24.09 25.90
C SER A 748 8.98 24.48 27.38
N LEU A 749 8.74 23.52 28.28
CA LEU A 749 8.83 23.73 29.73
C LEU A 749 10.25 24.13 30.16
N LEU A 750 11.30 23.55 29.57
CA LEU A 750 12.69 23.89 29.84
C LEU A 750 13.01 25.32 29.39
N HIS A 751 12.55 25.73 28.19
CA HIS A 751 12.71 27.09 27.67
C HIS A 751 12.07 28.15 28.60
N HIS A 752 10.87 27.87 29.12
CA HIS A 752 10.22 28.71 30.14
C HIS A 752 10.97 28.72 31.48
N SER A 753 11.46 27.56 31.92
CA SER A 753 12.19 27.41 33.18
C SER A 753 13.51 28.17 33.19
N TRP A 754 14.23 28.25 32.06
CA TRP A 754 15.40 29.11 31.90
C TRP A 754 15.08 30.60 32.12
N THR A 755 13.92 31.06 31.64
CA THR A 755 13.48 32.45 31.82
C THR A 755 13.16 32.75 33.29
N LYS A 756 12.40 31.86 33.96
CA LYS A 756 12.13 31.93 35.40
C LYS A 756 13.40 31.85 36.27
N LEU A 757 14.39 31.07 35.84
CA LEU A 757 15.67 30.95 36.53
C LEU A 757 16.47 32.26 36.45
N ASN A 758 16.50 32.90 35.26
CA ASN A 758 17.11 34.21 35.08
C ASN A 758 16.47 35.27 36.00
N GLU A 759 15.14 35.38 35.99
CA GLU A 759 14.39 36.30 36.86
C GLU A 759 14.68 36.06 38.35
N SER A 760 14.69 34.80 38.79
CA SER A 760 14.95 34.42 40.17
C SER A 760 16.39 34.74 40.61
N VAL A 761 17.36 34.56 39.72
CA VAL A 761 18.77 34.89 39.93
C VAL A 761 18.98 36.41 39.94
N ALA A 762 18.37 37.15 39.01
CA ALA A 762 18.39 38.61 38.99
C ALA A 762 17.81 39.20 40.29
N LEU A 763 16.72 38.64 40.82
CA LEU A 763 16.13 39.04 42.10
C LEU A 763 17.07 38.77 43.30
N LEU A 764 17.80 37.65 43.30
CA LEU A 764 18.82 37.38 44.33
C LEU A 764 19.93 38.44 44.29
N TRP A 765 20.42 38.79 43.10
CA TRP A 765 21.42 39.84 42.91
C TRP A 765 20.89 41.23 43.28
N GLN A 766 19.63 41.52 43.00
CA GLN A 766 18.97 42.75 43.45
C GLN A 766 19.01 42.89 44.98
N TYR A 767 18.69 41.83 45.73
CA TYR A 767 18.77 41.84 47.21
C TYR A 767 20.21 41.97 47.75
N ILE A 768 21.23 41.61 46.97
CA ILE A 768 22.64 41.73 47.35
C ILE A 768 23.18 43.14 47.07
N ILE A 769 22.88 43.68 45.88
CA ILE A 769 23.42 44.96 45.38
C ILE A 769 22.65 46.14 45.96
N GLN A 770 21.31 46.09 46.06
CA GLN A 770 20.55 47.23 46.60
C GLN A 770 20.71 47.41 48.13
N ASP A 771 21.39 46.49 48.82
CA ASP A 771 21.65 46.58 50.25
C ASP A 771 22.81 47.53 50.59
N ARG A 772 22.52 48.84 50.53
CA ARG A 772 23.45 49.93 50.88
C ARG A 772 24.04 49.83 52.28
N ASP A 773 23.38 49.12 53.21
CA ASP A 773 23.85 48.96 54.59
C ASP A 773 25.05 47.98 54.70
N SER A 774 25.36 47.27 53.61
CA SER A 774 26.48 46.34 53.51
C SER A 774 27.70 46.92 52.75
N TYR A 775 27.61 48.11 52.16
CA TYR A 775 28.64 48.64 51.26
C TYR A 775 30.01 48.82 51.92
N ALA A 776 30.06 49.37 53.12
CA ALA A 776 31.31 49.55 53.87
C ALA A 776 32.03 48.22 54.15
N TYR A 777 31.28 47.12 54.28
CA TYR A 777 31.85 45.77 54.40
C TYR A 777 32.29 45.21 53.04
N TYR A 778 31.55 45.48 51.96
CA TYR A 778 31.95 45.05 50.61
C TYR A 778 33.26 45.70 50.17
N GLU A 779 33.42 47.00 50.42
CA GLU A 779 34.65 47.75 50.19
C GLU A 779 35.80 47.19 51.04
N TYR A 780 35.59 47.05 52.36
CA TYR A 780 36.57 46.48 53.28
C TYR A 780 37.02 45.06 52.92
N ALA A 781 36.09 44.18 52.54
CA ALA A 781 36.37 42.80 52.17
C ALA A 781 36.70 42.61 50.67
N ASN A 782 36.88 43.70 49.93
CA ASN A 782 37.20 43.72 48.49
C ASN A 782 36.22 42.92 47.59
N TYR A 783 34.92 42.94 47.93
CA TYR A 783 33.85 42.33 47.14
C TYR A 783 33.36 43.24 46.01
N THR A 784 34.26 43.60 45.08
CA THR A 784 34.00 44.50 43.94
C THR A 784 32.77 44.13 43.09
N LYS A 785 32.41 42.84 43.04
CA LYS A 785 31.22 42.36 42.32
C LYS A 785 29.88 42.70 43.00
N PHE A 786 29.89 43.02 44.29
CA PHE A 786 28.69 43.39 45.04
C PHE A 786 28.44 44.91 45.08
N SER A 787 29.37 45.70 44.53
CA SER A 787 29.29 47.16 44.37
C SER A 787 29.06 47.62 42.92
N LEU A 788 28.85 46.70 41.98
CA LEU A 788 28.53 47.03 40.58
C LEU A 788 27.11 47.64 40.45
N PRO A 789 26.86 48.50 39.44
CA PRO A 789 25.51 48.93 39.09
C PRO A 789 24.60 47.74 38.81
N LEU A 790 23.36 47.78 39.31
CA LEU A 790 22.40 46.69 39.13
C LEU A 790 22.11 46.44 37.65
N GLU A 791 21.93 47.50 36.86
CA GLU A 791 21.65 47.41 35.42
C GLU A 791 22.67 46.52 34.70
N ASN A 792 23.96 46.75 34.93
CA ASN A 792 25.06 46.00 34.30
C ASN A 792 25.03 44.51 34.66
N VAL A 793 24.73 44.19 35.92
CA VAL A 793 24.64 42.79 36.39
C VAL A 793 23.38 42.12 35.83
N THR A 794 22.25 42.82 35.75
CA THR A 794 21.03 42.27 35.13
C THR A 794 21.19 42.07 33.62
N ALA A 795 21.94 42.94 32.93
CA ALA A 795 22.21 42.81 31.49
C ALA A 795 23.12 41.60 31.18
N ASP A 796 24.25 41.43 31.91
CA ASP A 796 25.13 40.25 31.77
C ASP A 796 24.37 38.94 32.05
N LEU A 797 23.51 38.93 33.06
CA LEU A 797 22.64 37.78 33.34
C LEU A 797 21.65 37.54 32.18
N GLN A 798 20.95 38.57 31.72
CA GLN A 798 19.93 38.42 30.67
C GLN A 798 20.52 37.89 29.35
N ASP A 799 21.66 38.42 28.90
CA ASP A 799 22.36 37.92 27.71
C ASP A 799 22.80 36.45 27.90
N LYS A 800 23.48 36.16 29.01
CA LYS A 800 24.01 34.83 29.31
C LYS A 800 22.92 33.75 29.41
N TYR A 801 21.80 34.08 30.06
CA TYR A 801 20.66 33.16 30.19
C TYR A 801 19.85 33.06 28.89
N ALA A 802 19.80 34.09 28.05
CA ALA A 802 19.25 33.98 26.70
C ALA A 802 20.06 32.98 25.86
N GLY A 803 21.39 33.03 25.93
CA GLY A 803 22.28 32.05 25.30
C GLY A 803 22.02 30.61 25.76
N TYR A 804 21.86 30.39 27.07
CA TYR A 804 21.49 29.07 27.62
C TYR A 804 20.10 28.61 27.16
N ARG A 805 19.12 29.52 27.16
CA ARG A 805 17.75 29.23 26.73
C ARG A 805 17.69 28.81 25.27
N GLU A 806 18.35 29.53 24.36
CA GLU A 806 18.41 29.16 22.94
C GLU A 806 19.16 27.84 22.71
N GLY A 807 20.30 27.63 23.38
CA GLY A 807 21.07 26.38 23.32
C GLY A 807 20.36 25.17 23.95
N SER A 808 19.28 25.39 24.69
CA SER A 808 18.45 24.34 25.30
C SER A 808 17.23 23.93 24.47
N ASN A 809 16.95 24.63 23.36
CA ASN A 809 15.74 24.42 22.57
C ASN A 809 15.82 23.13 21.72
N MET A 810 15.43 22.00 22.32
CA MET A 810 15.43 20.69 21.67
C MET A 810 14.40 20.62 20.52
N ALA A 811 13.28 21.34 20.58
CA ALA A 811 12.33 21.39 19.46
C ALA A 811 12.97 21.96 18.17
N LYS A 812 13.85 22.97 18.30
CA LYS A 812 14.64 23.53 17.18
C LYS A 812 15.71 22.57 16.65
N LEU A 813 16.14 21.59 17.46
CA LEU A 813 17.12 20.58 17.07
C LEU A 813 16.54 19.59 16.04
N PHE A 814 15.25 19.25 16.16
CA PHE A 814 14.55 18.35 15.26
C PHE A 814 13.88 19.07 14.08
N GLY A 815 13.27 20.24 14.30
CA GLY A 815 12.59 20.98 13.24
C GLY A 815 11.44 20.18 12.61
N THR A 816 11.65 19.65 11.40
CA THR A 816 10.73 18.75 10.69
C THR A 816 11.19 17.29 10.63
N ILE A 817 12.42 16.98 11.03
CA ILE A 817 13.10 15.70 10.73
C ILE A 817 12.32 14.48 11.27
N ASP A 818 11.72 14.62 12.46
CA ASP A 818 10.86 13.61 13.07
C ASP A 818 9.55 13.42 12.27
N ARG A 819 8.88 14.52 11.93
CA ARG A 819 7.68 14.52 11.09
C ARG A 819 7.95 13.89 9.73
N ASP A 820 9.08 14.21 9.11
CA ASP A 820 9.48 13.69 7.80
C ASP A 820 9.75 12.17 7.88
N TYR A 821 10.38 11.69 8.97
CA TYR A 821 10.56 10.26 9.20
C TYR A 821 9.23 9.52 9.37
N PHE A 822 8.35 9.97 10.28
CA PHE A 822 7.05 9.33 10.50
C PHE A 822 6.15 9.39 9.25
N PHE A 823 6.19 10.50 8.50
CA PHE A 823 5.47 10.65 7.24
C PHE A 823 5.90 9.59 6.22
N TRP A 824 7.19 9.51 5.89
CA TRP A 824 7.67 8.52 4.91
C TRP A 824 7.47 7.08 5.38
N HIS A 825 7.63 6.82 6.68
CA HIS A 825 7.35 5.50 7.25
C HIS A 825 5.87 5.11 7.06
N LYS A 826 4.94 6.01 7.39
CA LYS A 826 3.50 5.82 7.19
C LYS A 826 3.16 5.65 5.70
N THR A 827 3.73 6.47 4.81
CA THR A 827 3.54 6.35 3.35
C THR A 827 3.96 4.98 2.83
N VAL A 828 5.14 4.49 3.21
CA VAL A 828 5.62 3.16 2.78
C VAL A 828 4.75 2.04 3.37
N LYS A 829 4.36 2.14 4.65
CA LYS A 829 3.44 1.19 5.30
C LYS A 829 2.11 1.11 4.55
N GLU A 830 1.43 2.24 4.33
CA GLU A 830 0.16 2.28 3.60
C GLU A 830 0.28 1.75 2.17
N TYR A 831 1.40 2.01 1.48
CA TYR A 831 1.63 1.51 0.12
C TYR A 831 1.68 -0.02 0.09
N VAL A 832 2.42 -0.65 1.01
CA VAL A 832 2.50 -2.11 1.08
C VAL A 832 1.24 -2.76 1.66
N THR A 833 0.50 -2.07 2.54
CA THR A 833 -0.83 -2.51 3.01
C THR A 833 -1.82 -2.56 1.84
N LYS A 834 -1.94 -1.45 1.08
CA LYS A 834 -2.82 -1.37 -0.10
C LYS A 834 -2.43 -2.41 -1.17
N PHE A 835 -1.15 -2.73 -1.32
CA PHE A 835 -0.69 -3.82 -2.18
C PHE A 835 -1.17 -5.21 -1.68
N LYS A 836 -1.14 -5.46 -0.36
CA LYS A 836 -1.65 -6.72 0.21
C LYS A 836 -3.17 -6.83 0.10
N GLU A 837 -3.91 -5.77 0.41
CA GLU A 837 -5.38 -5.74 0.39
C GLU A 837 -5.96 -5.94 -1.02
N ARG A 838 -5.38 -5.26 -2.03
CA ARG A 838 -5.82 -5.38 -3.43
C ARG A 838 -5.55 -6.75 -4.06
N ASN A 839 -4.61 -7.52 -3.53
CA ASN A 839 -4.20 -8.81 -4.09
C ASN A 839 -4.69 -9.96 -3.20
N THR A 840 -6.01 -10.02 -3.02
CA THR A 840 -6.73 -11.07 -2.29
C THR A 840 -7.69 -11.79 -3.23
N ILE A 841 -8.02 -13.05 -2.90
CA ILE A 841 -9.08 -13.79 -3.59
C ILE A 841 -10.41 -13.27 -3.04
N ASN A 842 -11.18 -12.64 -3.91
CA ASN A 842 -12.47 -12.00 -3.67
C ASN A 842 -13.37 -12.17 -4.92
N ASP A 843 -14.58 -11.61 -4.92
CA ASP A 843 -15.54 -11.77 -6.02
C ASP A 843 -14.99 -11.26 -7.36
N LEU A 844 -14.18 -10.18 -7.33
CA LEU A 844 -13.50 -9.65 -8.52
C LEU A 844 -12.43 -10.60 -9.05
N PHE A 845 -11.65 -11.24 -8.17
CA PHE A 845 -10.71 -12.29 -8.60
C PHE A 845 -11.44 -13.43 -9.30
N VAL A 846 -12.60 -13.85 -8.77
CA VAL A 846 -13.40 -14.94 -9.35
C VAL A 846 -13.95 -14.55 -10.73
N SER A 847 -14.47 -13.33 -10.91
CA SER A 847 -14.94 -12.88 -12.23
C SER A 847 -13.82 -12.65 -13.25
N GLU A 848 -12.62 -12.24 -12.80
CA GLU A 848 -11.45 -12.03 -13.65
C GLU A 848 -10.69 -13.32 -14.03
N ASN A 849 -10.69 -14.35 -13.19
CA ASN A 849 -9.77 -15.50 -13.33
C ASN A 849 -10.46 -16.87 -13.38
N ILE A 850 -11.66 -17.05 -12.83
CA ILE A 850 -12.31 -18.36 -12.74
C ILE A 850 -13.30 -18.55 -13.89
N LEU A 851 -13.33 -19.76 -14.45
CA LEU A 851 -14.17 -20.13 -15.58
C LEU A 851 -14.66 -21.57 -15.38
N GLU A 852 -15.98 -21.77 -15.31
CA GLU A 852 -16.56 -23.11 -15.33
C GLU A 852 -16.97 -23.49 -16.75
N ILE A 853 -16.58 -24.68 -17.21
CA ILE A 853 -16.94 -25.17 -18.55
C ILE A 853 -17.49 -26.60 -18.46
N ALA A 854 -18.61 -26.86 -19.14
CA ALA A 854 -19.18 -28.19 -19.30
C ALA A 854 -19.30 -28.57 -20.79
N PHE A 855 -18.80 -29.75 -21.16
CA PHE A 855 -18.85 -30.31 -22.50
C PHE A 855 -19.66 -31.61 -22.49
N PHE A 856 -20.77 -31.66 -23.23
CA PHE A 856 -21.70 -32.79 -23.18
C PHE A 856 -22.47 -32.94 -24.50
N TYR A 857 -22.98 -34.14 -24.79
CA TYR A 857 -23.90 -34.34 -25.91
C TYR A 857 -25.31 -33.88 -25.57
N LYS A 858 -25.95 -33.13 -26.48
CA LYS A 858 -27.38 -32.75 -26.35
C LYS A 858 -28.30 -33.98 -26.44
N GLN A 859 -27.95 -34.89 -27.34
CA GLN A 859 -28.67 -36.12 -27.67
C GLN A 859 -27.67 -37.15 -28.19
N LEU A 860 -27.99 -38.44 -28.05
CA LEU A 860 -27.17 -39.54 -28.60
C LEU A 860 -27.58 -39.86 -30.04
N SER A 861 -27.36 -38.93 -30.95
CA SER A 861 -27.47 -39.17 -32.39
C SER A 861 -26.36 -38.51 -33.18
N TYR A 862 -26.12 -39.04 -34.37
CA TYR A 862 -25.29 -38.44 -35.39
C TYR A 862 -26.15 -38.12 -36.61
N GLU A 863 -25.92 -36.95 -37.19
CA GLU A 863 -26.57 -36.47 -38.40
C GLU A 863 -25.64 -36.77 -39.58
N ILE A 864 -26.06 -37.63 -40.51
CA ILE A 864 -25.32 -37.91 -41.74
C ILE A 864 -25.87 -37.04 -42.86
N ILE A 865 -24.99 -36.25 -43.45
CA ILE A 865 -25.27 -35.42 -44.64
C ILE A 865 -24.55 -36.08 -45.82
N THR A 866 -25.27 -36.78 -46.68
CA THR A 866 -24.70 -37.50 -47.82
C THR A 866 -25.08 -36.85 -49.15
N ASP A 867 -24.08 -36.44 -49.92
CA ASP A 867 -24.26 -36.04 -51.32
C ASP A 867 -24.60 -37.26 -52.18
N GLN A 868 -25.73 -37.22 -52.88
CA GLN A 868 -26.18 -38.28 -53.78
C GLN A 868 -26.43 -37.77 -55.20
N VAL A 869 -26.37 -38.70 -56.16
CA VAL A 869 -26.63 -38.42 -57.57
C VAL A 869 -28.11 -38.14 -57.79
N ALA A 870 -28.50 -36.87 -57.96
CA ALA A 870 -29.89 -36.48 -58.21
C ALA A 870 -30.39 -36.95 -59.59
N TYR A 871 -29.51 -36.95 -60.60
CA TYR A 871 -29.83 -37.42 -61.94
C TYR A 871 -28.75 -38.39 -62.44
N GLY A 872 -29.16 -39.65 -62.59
CA GLY A 872 -28.33 -40.75 -63.03
C GLY A 872 -28.45 -41.03 -64.53
N PHE A 873 -27.57 -41.90 -65.03
CA PHE A 873 -27.64 -42.36 -66.43
C PHE A 873 -28.95 -43.12 -66.71
N PHE A 874 -29.45 -43.89 -65.74
CA PHE A 874 -30.74 -44.57 -65.86
C PHE A 874 -31.91 -43.58 -65.96
N SER A 875 -31.91 -42.50 -65.19
CA SER A 875 -32.89 -41.41 -65.29
C SER A 875 -32.91 -40.79 -66.68
N LEU A 876 -31.72 -40.51 -67.25
CA LEU A 876 -31.58 -40.00 -68.62
C LEU A 876 -32.16 -40.97 -69.67
N LEU A 877 -31.91 -42.27 -69.54
CA LEU A 877 -32.49 -43.28 -70.43
C LEU A 877 -34.02 -43.36 -70.32
N CYS A 878 -34.56 -43.34 -69.09
CA CYS A 878 -36.00 -43.34 -68.86
C CYS A 878 -36.69 -42.10 -69.45
N ASP A 879 -36.15 -40.91 -69.24
CA ASP A 879 -36.72 -39.67 -69.78
C ASP A 879 -36.59 -39.60 -71.31
N THR A 880 -35.46 -40.06 -71.87
CA THR A 880 -35.24 -40.16 -73.32
C THR A 880 -36.23 -41.12 -73.96
N GLY A 881 -36.41 -42.31 -73.37
CA GLY A 881 -37.41 -43.28 -73.81
C GLY A 881 -38.85 -42.78 -73.66
N GLY A 882 -39.13 -42.04 -72.58
CA GLY A 882 -40.42 -41.40 -72.34
C GLY A 882 -40.76 -40.35 -73.39
N ALA A 883 -39.82 -39.47 -73.74
CA ALA A 883 -40.00 -38.46 -74.79
C ALA A 883 -40.23 -39.10 -76.18
N LEU A 884 -39.46 -40.13 -76.54
CA LEU A 884 -39.61 -40.88 -77.79
C LEU A 884 -40.95 -41.64 -77.85
N GLY A 885 -41.35 -42.28 -76.75
CA GLY A 885 -42.62 -43.01 -76.65
C GLY A 885 -43.84 -42.09 -76.70
N LEU A 886 -43.83 -41.00 -75.94
CA LEU A 886 -44.96 -40.07 -75.85
C LEU A 886 -45.19 -39.29 -77.16
N LEU A 887 -44.13 -38.80 -77.80
CA LEU A 887 -44.25 -37.89 -78.95
C LEU A 887 -44.22 -38.61 -80.31
N LEU A 888 -43.55 -39.77 -80.41
CA LEU A 888 -43.38 -40.49 -81.68
C LEU A 888 -44.00 -41.90 -81.67
N GLY A 889 -44.57 -42.37 -80.55
CA GLY A 889 -44.98 -43.77 -80.38
C GLY A 889 -43.81 -44.76 -80.39
N SER A 890 -42.58 -44.26 -80.32
CA SER A 890 -41.37 -45.04 -80.53
C SER A 890 -41.05 -45.88 -79.30
N SER A 891 -40.81 -47.17 -79.52
CA SER A 891 -40.38 -48.14 -78.51
C SER A 891 -38.99 -48.67 -78.84
N ILE A 892 -38.47 -49.58 -78.01
CA ILE A 892 -37.22 -50.28 -78.33
C ILE A 892 -37.33 -51.11 -79.63
N LEU A 893 -38.52 -51.60 -79.98
CA LEU A 893 -38.77 -52.31 -81.24
C LEU A 893 -38.58 -51.37 -82.45
N THR A 894 -38.99 -50.11 -82.32
CA THR A 894 -38.82 -49.08 -83.36
C THR A 894 -37.35 -48.82 -83.70
N ILE A 895 -36.45 -48.96 -82.71
CA ILE A 895 -35.00 -48.88 -82.93
C ILE A 895 -34.50 -50.10 -83.73
N PHE A 896 -34.99 -51.30 -83.41
CA PHE A 896 -34.68 -52.51 -84.18
C PHE A 896 -35.25 -52.47 -85.60
N GLU A 897 -36.47 -51.95 -85.81
CA GLU A 897 -37.06 -51.72 -87.12
C GLU A 897 -36.23 -50.74 -87.97
N LEU A 898 -35.77 -49.64 -87.38
CA LEU A 898 -34.88 -48.67 -88.04
C LEU A 898 -33.51 -49.28 -88.37
N ALA A 899 -32.97 -50.10 -87.48
CA ALA A 899 -31.71 -50.81 -87.70
C ALA A 899 -31.82 -51.87 -88.80
N ASP A 900 -32.88 -52.67 -88.80
CA ASP A 900 -33.17 -53.66 -89.84
C ASP A 900 -33.36 -52.99 -91.21
N PHE A 901 -34.14 -51.91 -91.28
CA PHE A 901 -34.25 -51.09 -92.48
C PHE A 901 -32.89 -50.54 -92.96
N ALA A 902 -32.07 -50.00 -92.05
CA ALA A 902 -30.75 -49.45 -92.38
C ALA A 902 -29.77 -50.54 -92.86
N ILE A 903 -29.80 -51.72 -92.25
CA ILE A 903 -29.00 -52.89 -92.64
C ILE A 903 -29.46 -53.40 -94.01
N GLY A 904 -30.76 -53.63 -94.19
CA GLY A 904 -31.33 -54.08 -95.47
C GLY A 904 -31.06 -53.12 -96.62
N PHE A 905 -31.24 -51.81 -96.39
CA PHE A 905 -30.94 -50.78 -97.39
C PHE A 905 -29.45 -50.68 -97.71
N SER A 906 -28.58 -50.85 -96.70
CA SER A 906 -27.12 -50.89 -96.90
C SER A 906 -26.70 -52.15 -97.66
N PHE A 907 -27.33 -53.30 -97.36
CA PHE A 907 -27.10 -54.57 -98.05
C PHE A 907 -27.56 -54.50 -99.50
N GLN A 908 -28.75 -53.96 -99.80
CA GLN A 908 -29.20 -53.69 -101.18
C GLN A 908 -28.23 -52.75 -101.92
N LYS A 909 -27.78 -51.65 -101.31
CA LYS A 909 -26.78 -50.76 -101.93
C LYS A 909 -25.44 -51.43 -102.17
N LEU A 910 -25.01 -52.33 -101.27
CA LEU A 910 -23.79 -53.12 -101.44
C LEU A 910 -23.96 -54.14 -102.57
N LEU A 911 -25.08 -54.85 -102.62
CA LEU A 911 -25.45 -55.79 -103.67
C LEU A 911 -25.51 -55.09 -105.03
N ALA A 912 -26.17 -53.94 -105.11
CA ALA A 912 -26.25 -53.12 -106.31
C ALA A 912 -24.86 -52.62 -106.76
N LYS A 913 -23.98 -52.21 -105.83
CA LYS A 913 -22.57 -51.89 -106.15
C LYS A 913 -21.78 -53.10 -106.65
N LEU A 914 -21.97 -54.28 -106.05
CA LEU A 914 -21.32 -55.52 -106.46
C LEU A 914 -21.81 -56.01 -107.82
N LEU A 915 -23.12 -55.92 -108.09
CA LEU A 915 -23.73 -56.23 -109.37
C LEU A 915 -23.33 -55.22 -110.47
N MET A 916 -23.29 -53.92 -110.15
CA MET A 916 -22.73 -52.90 -111.05
C MET A 916 -21.26 -53.17 -111.35
N LYS A 917 -20.44 -53.50 -110.35
CA LYS A 917 -19.03 -53.88 -110.56
C LYS A 917 -18.94 -55.13 -111.45
N LYS A 918 -19.74 -56.16 -111.18
CA LYS A 918 -19.83 -57.39 -112.01
C LYS A 918 -20.40 -57.14 -113.41
N ARG A 919 -21.01 -55.97 -113.67
CA ARG A 919 -21.49 -55.53 -114.99
C ARG A 919 -20.44 -54.69 -115.74
N VAL A 920 -19.59 -53.97 -115.02
CA VAL A 920 -18.43 -53.23 -115.55
C VAL A 920 -17.24 -54.16 -115.81
N ASP A 921 -17.01 -55.17 -114.96
CA ASP A 921 -15.99 -56.22 -115.17
C ASP A 921 -16.37 -57.23 -116.29
N ASN A 922 -17.57 -57.09 -116.88
CA ASN A 922 -18.11 -57.90 -118.00
C ASN A 922 -18.46 -57.02 -119.25
N LEU A 923 -17.99 -55.78 -119.30
CA LEU A 923 -18.10 -54.84 -120.43
C LEU A 923 -16.71 -54.47 -120.94
#